data_AF-A0A2V5YKD8-F1
#
_entry.id   AF-A0A2V5YKD8-F1
#
_cell.length_a   1.000
_cell.length_b   1.000
_cell.length_c   1.000
_cell.angle_alpha   90.00
_cell.angle_beta   90.00
_cell.angle_gamma   90.00
#
_symmetry.space_group_name_H-M   'P 1'
#
loop_
_entity.id
_entity.type
_entity.pdbx_description
1 polymer ?
#
loop_
_entity_poly.entity_id
_entity_poly.type
_entity_poly.pdbx_seq_one_letter_code
_entity_poly.pdbx_strand_id
1 'polypeptide(L)'
;MRAEAIMVDNNKPKFDLPWGTLLPLLAVLAGVIATYKPLVSERPSVPTEKTAPVIAQQDVDARLWQDPIGVAQKQKSLLDEQIEKGVIKKGSAESHDIYALSDLFCQRASKFPGQVLFLAVMLDAGPYSEQAESRLRSRKAVLEGLSESGFVPVDGEHLGFVTAAWPPPAVNGSSPLIERALLLPWEECEAIDDPKKVFPKDTKRVVVVWLPAANFNLNPLHCLAALIDQLAPEDIRDKIDVKLIGPANSTGLQSMVREACWYPLSTTMQKALDGVWIISPRATAPDPALLSAADVGPHCAKNYVKTLLEESIARGPRGGVHFVRTTAQDDWILSELITELARRRIAAVPQVTPDGRPISKPAHIVILSEWDTYYGRSMDKTFLSQASGKTNALTRIHSYHYLRGIDGRLPGDSSKDNQREPVQQTQLGQKTVAVEATEGLNQSDYLRRLARRMKEDDARWQRDDGSGIRAIGLLGSDLYDKLMILRALRPEFPAALFFTNNYDAHFERRDDWDATHNLVIASPFGSALLEAYSRQRIAPFRDTNQTSMYVGTLAATTKIRFEDVQSLSWQPRIFEISRRGAYDLSPPLYRWDPGESKVIFESRYGKNERNNTWFRDWLFTGSGYGVIWWLIALGLTVLAMAAWISVSIARRTLPGGGTALERLKRALVSTTFWLVCGGPVTIFIVALVAQYFAPQEPLAFFSGISIWPTEMLRMVAFLLAIFFMFKAGFDLRANAKKIEAEFSFAPLPLTRFRWRDLGIGFEHWQMKDSARTSRFSAEEAWHAYLCRNKFWPRLIRIGILFVLYSIFAFTVLHLFPQPPPPARGEVAFQIDNIVFYLAGIGLLLLSFYVVDAIQLNSNFIRMFGREVTKWGREVVDRSHRRPPLTEKELSAYHEIFFVAQRTQVVAPLIWYPLLVLTLIVVARASIFDNWTWPACLVVIYVITAAWAVGSAILLRRAAEQLRETALNDLRRFRLLGQESEVKRQTFDELMAEIRDLKTGAFAPLSDQAFIRAVLFPGAALGLLAVSQRLFDIF
;
A
#
# COMPACT_ATOMS: atom_id res chain seq x y z
N MET A 1 -67.81 18.73 -35.57
CA MET A 1 -67.13 17.49 -36.03
C MET A 1 -65.77 17.84 -36.63
N ARG A 2 -64.68 17.59 -35.91
CA ARG A 2 -63.44 16.97 -36.41
C ARG A 2 -62.51 16.77 -35.22
N ALA A 3 -61.99 15.57 -35.12
CA ALA A 3 -61.20 15.05 -34.02
C ALA A 3 -59.77 15.59 -34.07
N GLU A 4 -59.27 16.03 -32.92
CA GLU A 4 -57.83 16.03 -32.62
C GLU A 4 -57.62 15.12 -31.41
N ALA A 5 -57.29 13.87 -31.72
CA ALA A 5 -56.72 12.93 -30.79
C ALA A 5 -55.20 12.94 -31.01
N ILE A 6 -54.43 13.55 -30.11
CA ILE A 6 -52.97 13.31 -30.04
C ILE A 6 -52.53 13.22 -28.57
N MET A 7 -52.35 11.96 -28.17
CA MET A 7 -51.33 11.39 -27.28
C MET A 7 -51.30 11.80 -25.80
N VAL A 8 -52.04 11.00 -25.02
CA VAL A 8 -51.69 10.63 -23.64
C VAL A 8 -50.35 9.90 -23.67
N ASP A 9 -49.28 10.60 -23.28
CA ASP A 9 -47.98 10.00 -23.08
C ASP A 9 -48.03 9.15 -21.81
N ASN A 10 -48.19 7.86 -22.01
CA ASN A 10 -48.26 6.83 -20.98
C ASN A 10 -46.86 6.60 -20.41
N ASN A 11 -46.32 7.57 -19.67
CA ASN A 11 -45.09 7.41 -18.90
C ASN A 11 -45.39 6.54 -17.66
N LYS A 12 -45.49 5.22 -17.87
CA LYS A 12 -45.08 4.27 -16.84
C LYS A 12 -43.61 4.61 -16.52
N PRO A 13 -43.24 4.89 -15.26
CA PRO A 13 -41.84 5.09 -14.92
C PRO A 13 -41.13 3.76 -15.15
N LYS A 14 -40.46 3.64 -16.30
CA LYS A 14 -39.45 2.61 -16.48
C LYS A 14 -38.36 2.93 -15.48
N PHE A 15 -37.96 1.91 -14.73
CA PHE A 15 -36.80 1.97 -13.87
C PHE A 15 -35.59 2.12 -14.79
N ASP A 16 -35.28 3.35 -15.20
CA ASP A 16 -34.12 3.66 -16.03
C ASP A 16 -32.87 3.51 -15.16
N LEU A 17 -32.41 2.26 -15.01
CA LEU A 17 -31.01 2.04 -14.66
C LEU A 17 -30.18 2.76 -15.73
N PRO A 18 -29.12 3.48 -15.33
CA PRO A 18 -28.27 4.20 -16.26
C PRO A 18 -27.40 3.20 -17.01
N TRP A 19 -27.98 2.46 -17.96
CA TRP A 19 -27.28 1.44 -18.75
C TRP A 19 -26.09 2.03 -19.51
N GLY A 20 -26.16 3.33 -19.86
CA GLY A 20 -25.04 4.08 -20.44
C GLY A 20 -23.82 4.23 -19.52
N THR A 21 -23.96 4.09 -18.19
CA THR A 21 -22.84 4.05 -17.24
C THR A 21 -22.52 2.62 -16.77
N LEU A 22 -23.51 1.73 -16.69
CA LEU A 22 -23.33 0.35 -16.22
C LEU A 22 -22.69 -0.58 -17.26
N LEU A 23 -23.01 -0.44 -18.55
CA LEU A 23 -22.46 -1.31 -19.61
C LEU A 23 -20.95 -1.13 -19.83
N PRO A 24 -20.39 0.10 -19.92
CA PRO A 24 -18.95 0.29 -19.98
C PRO A 24 -18.25 -0.24 -18.73
N LEU A 25 -18.90 -0.13 -17.57
CA LEU A 25 -18.35 -0.57 -16.29
C LEU A 25 -18.31 -2.11 -16.19
N LEU A 26 -19.36 -2.79 -16.66
CA LEU A 26 -19.40 -4.25 -16.82
C LEU A 26 -18.41 -4.74 -17.88
N ALA A 27 -18.20 -3.98 -18.96
CA ALA A 27 -17.21 -4.31 -19.99
C ALA A 27 -15.76 -4.13 -19.48
N VAL A 28 -15.50 -3.10 -18.67
CA VAL A 28 -14.22 -2.95 -17.94
C VAL A 28 -14.06 -4.09 -16.94
N LEU A 29 -15.11 -4.46 -16.20
CA LEU A 29 -15.11 -5.62 -15.30
C LEU A 29 -14.74 -6.91 -16.03
N ALA A 30 -15.39 -7.18 -17.18
CA ALA A 30 -15.15 -8.37 -17.99
C ALA A 30 -13.76 -8.35 -18.65
N GLY A 31 -13.28 -7.18 -19.06
CA GLY A 31 -11.93 -7.00 -19.60
C GLY A 31 -10.84 -7.27 -18.57
N VAL A 32 -11.02 -6.82 -17.32
CA VAL A 32 -10.12 -7.09 -16.20
C VAL A 32 -10.11 -8.57 -15.83
N ILE A 33 -11.27 -9.23 -15.86
CA ILE A 33 -11.38 -10.68 -15.61
C ILE A 33 -10.65 -11.49 -16.71
N ALA A 34 -10.64 -11.01 -17.95
CA ALA A 34 -10.10 -11.73 -19.10
C ALA A 34 -8.56 -11.61 -19.25
N THR A 35 -7.89 -10.64 -18.62
CA THR A 35 -6.48 -10.32 -18.90
C THR A 35 -5.45 -11.10 -18.09
N TYR A 36 -5.82 -11.92 -17.11
CA TYR A 36 -4.84 -12.63 -16.28
C TYR A 36 -5.02 -14.15 -16.32
N LYS A 37 -4.20 -14.81 -17.15
CA LYS A 37 -3.93 -16.26 -17.06
C LYS A 37 -2.58 -16.46 -16.37
N PRO A 38 -2.50 -17.26 -15.29
CA PRO A 38 -1.21 -17.62 -14.71
C PRO A 38 -0.36 -18.34 -15.78
N LEU A 39 0.94 -18.04 -15.80
CA LEU A 39 1.88 -18.71 -16.70
C LEU A 39 2.11 -20.15 -16.19
N VAL A 40 1.24 -21.07 -16.61
CA VAL A 40 1.42 -22.51 -16.38
C VAL A 40 2.21 -23.07 -17.55
N SER A 41 3.23 -23.88 -17.27
CA SER A 41 3.99 -24.56 -18.32
C SER A 41 3.09 -25.55 -19.07
N GLU A 42 2.86 -25.32 -20.37
CA GLU A 42 2.17 -26.25 -21.26
C GLU A 42 3.09 -27.33 -21.84
N ARG A 43 4.35 -27.43 -21.38
CA ARG A 43 5.29 -28.44 -21.88
C ARG A 43 4.76 -29.85 -21.58
N PRO A 44 4.74 -30.76 -22.57
CA PRO A 44 4.41 -32.16 -22.33
C PRO A 44 5.42 -32.79 -21.37
N SER A 45 4.95 -33.70 -20.53
CA SER A 45 5.81 -34.48 -19.63
C SER A 45 6.79 -35.31 -20.44
N VAL A 46 8.09 -35.10 -20.23
CA VAL A 46 9.13 -35.90 -20.89
C VAL A 46 9.15 -37.29 -20.24
N PRO A 47 9.03 -38.39 -21.01
CA PRO A 47 9.20 -39.74 -20.48
C PRO A 47 10.56 -39.89 -19.82
N THR A 48 10.64 -40.68 -18.75
CA THR A 48 11.89 -41.01 -18.07
C THR A 48 12.73 -41.96 -18.94
N GLU A 49 13.21 -41.49 -20.09
CA GLU A 49 14.20 -42.23 -20.88
C GLU A 49 15.57 -42.08 -20.22
N LYS A 50 16.30 -43.21 -20.14
CA LYS A 50 17.67 -43.24 -19.62
C LYS A 50 18.53 -42.36 -20.53
N THR A 51 19.12 -41.30 -19.99
CA THR A 51 20.09 -40.48 -20.72
C THR A 51 21.23 -41.37 -21.21
N ALA A 52 21.69 -41.12 -22.43
CA ALA A 52 22.87 -41.80 -22.96
C ALA A 52 24.07 -41.48 -22.06
N PRO A 53 24.95 -42.45 -21.74
CA PRO A 53 26.11 -42.18 -20.90
C PRO A 53 27.05 -41.19 -21.59
N VAL A 54 27.26 -40.04 -20.96
CA VAL A 54 28.18 -38.99 -21.44
C VAL A 54 29.59 -39.32 -20.95
N ILE A 55 30.54 -39.46 -21.88
CA ILE A 55 31.96 -39.68 -21.57
C ILE A 55 32.66 -38.30 -21.57
N ALA A 56 32.32 -37.45 -20.62
CA ALA A 56 32.93 -36.13 -20.42
C ALA A 56 33.42 -35.98 -18.98
N GLN A 57 34.30 -35.01 -18.71
CA GLN A 57 34.76 -34.72 -17.34
C GLN A 57 33.64 -34.12 -16.46
N GLN A 58 32.67 -33.44 -17.08
CA GLN A 58 31.39 -33.05 -16.48
C GLN A 58 30.32 -33.99 -17.02
N ASP A 59 29.83 -34.92 -16.20
CA ASP A 59 29.03 -36.07 -16.64
C ASP A 59 27.66 -36.18 -15.95
N VAL A 60 27.30 -35.22 -15.09
CA VAL A 60 26.02 -35.22 -14.37
C VAL A 60 25.04 -34.27 -15.02
N ASP A 61 23.95 -34.80 -15.57
CA ASP A 61 22.85 -34.01 -16.14
C ASP A 61 22.32 -32.97 -15.14
N ALA A 62 22.63 -31.70 -15.39
CA ALA A 62 22.27 -30.60 -14.50
C ALA A 62 22.13 -29.29 -15.27
N ARG A 63 20.90 -28.77 -15.37
CA ARG A 63 20.70 -27.40 -15.86
C ARG A 63 21.33 -26.40 -14.88
N LEU A 64 21.85 -25.29 -15.42
CA LEU A 64 22.53 -24.23 -14.66
C LEU A 64 21.71 -23.62 -13.49
N TRP A 65 20.38 -23.79 -13.50
CA TRP A 65 19.49 -23.28 -12.46
C TRP A 65 19.11 -24.31 -11.38
N GLN A 66 19.63 -25.54 -11.44
CA GLN A 66 19.37 -26.59 -10.44
C GLN A 66 20.34 -26.52 -9.26
N ASP A 67 19.96 -27.10 -8.12
CA ASP A 67 20.80 -27.22 -6.93
C ASP A 67 22.05 -28.09 -7.21
N PRO A 68 23.28 -27.52 -7.17
CA PRO A 68 24.50 -28.26 -7.52
C PRO A 68 24.80 -29.38 -6.52
N ILE A 69 24.52 -29.17 -5.23
CA ILE A 69 24.78 -30.20 -4.20
C ILE A 69 23.71 -31.29 -4.29
N GLY A 70 22.44 -30.92 -4.40
CA GLY A 70 21.34 -31.88 -4.47
C GLY A 70 21.44 -32.83 -5.67
N VAL A 71 21.81 -32.31 -6.85
CA VAL A 71 22.00 -33.13 -8.05
C VAL A 71 23.21 -34.06 -7.90
N ALA A 72 24.35 -33.54 -7.45
CA ALA A 72 25.55 -34.34 -7.22
C ALA A 72 25.35 -35.41 -6.14
N GLN A 73 24.59 -35.13 -5.08
CA GLN A 73 24.28 -36.08 -4.01
C GLN A 73 23.47 -37.26 -4.55
N LYS A 74 22.48 -37.00 -5.40
CA LYS A 74 21.67 -38.03 -6.04
C LYS A 74 22.51 -38.91 -6.97
N GLN A 75 23.42 -38.30 -7.74
CA GLN A 75 24.31 -39.06 -8.62
C GLN A 75 25.33 -39.88 -7.83
N LYS A 76 25.91 -39.30 -6.77
CA LYS A 76 26.79 -40.01 -5.84
C LYS A 76 26.09 -41.23 -5.24
N SER A 77 24.84 -41.11 -4.77
CA SER A 77 24.12 -42.26 -4.20
C SER A 77 23.88 -43.37 -5.22
N LEU A 78 23.61 -43.01 -6.49
CA LEU A 78 23.48 -43.99 -7.58
C LEU A 78 24.82 -44.66 -7.90
N LEU A 79 25.93 -43.90 -7.87
CA LEU A 79 27.27 -44.42 -8.09
C LEU A 79 27.68 -45.38 -6.97
N ASP A 80 27.47 -44.98 -5.71
CA ASP A 80 27.80 -45.79 -4.54
C ASP A 80 26.95 -47.10 -4.55
N GLU A 81 25.66 -47.03 -4.88
CA GLU A 81 24.80 -48.21 -5.05
C GLU A 81 25.30 -49.15 -6.17
N GLN A 82 25.80 -48.59 -7.28
CA GLN A 82 26.35 -49.37 -8.38
C GLN A 82 27.74 -49.98 -8.05
N ILE A 83 28.55 -49.30 -7.24
CA ILE A 83 29.81 -49.81 -6.69
C ILE A 83 29.53 -51.00 -5.75
N GLU A 84 28.57 -50.85 -4.84
CA GLU A 84 28.13 -51.93 -3.92
C GLU A 84 27.59 -53.14 -4.68
N LYS A 85 26.85 -52.91 -5.78
CA LYS A 85 26.33 -53.97 -6.65
C LYS A 85 27.37 -54.57 -7.60
N GLY A 86 28.62 -54.07 -7.62
CA GLY A 86 29.71 -54.57 -8.46
C GLY A 86 29.49 -54.38 -9.97
N VAL A 87 28.61 -53.47 -10.38
CA VAL A 87 28.20 -53.26 -11.78
C VAL A 87 29.21 -52.40 -12.55
N ILE A 88 30.02 -51.60 -11.85
CA ILE A 88 30.94 -50.62 -12.44
C ILE A 88 32.39 -51.16 -12.48
N LYS A 89 33.09 -50.92 -13.60
CA LYS A 89 34.55 -51.07 -13.72
C LYS A 89 35.26 -49.98 -12.90
N LYS A 90 36.25 -50.33 -12.07
CA LYS A 90 37.04 -49.44 -11.18
C LYS A 90 37.36 -48.03 -11.73
N GLY A 91 37.61 -47.87 -13.04
CA GLY A 91 37.95 -46.58 -13.66
C GLY A 91 36.89 -45.47 -13.63
N SER A 92 35.59 -45.76 -13.47
CA SER A 92 34.56 -44.70 -13.34
C SER A 92 34.48 -44.11 -11.93
N ALA A 93 35.01 -44.82 -10.91
CA ALA A 93 35.14 -44.25 -9.56
C ALA A 93 36.34 -43.30 -9.47
N GLU A 94 37.39 -43.54 -10.26
CA GLU A 94 38.62 -42.73 -10.32
C GLU A 94 38.36 -41.32 -10.91
N SER A 95 37.40 -41.17 -11.82
CA SER A 95 37.01 -39.85 -12.37
C SER A 95 36.29 -38.94 -11.36
N HIS A 96 35.74 -39.52 -10.29
CA HIS A 96 35.06 -38.80 -9.20
C HIS A 96 35.91 -38.73 -7.92
N ASP A 97 37.21 -38.98 -8.02
CA ASP A 97 38.16 -38.73 -6.95
C ASP A 97 38.68 -37.28 -7.03
N ILE A 98 39.01 -36.68 -5.90
CA ILE A 98 39.57 -35.32 -5.85
C ILE A 98 40.85 -35.17 -6.68
N TYR A 99 41.62 -36.26 -6.86
CA TYR A 99 42.80 -36.25 -7.72
C TYR A 99 42.48 -35.92 -9.18
N ALA A 100 41.29 -36.28 -9.68
CA ALA A 100 40.87 -35.93 -11.04
C ALA A 100 40.69 -34.41 -11.22
N LEU A 101 40.16 -33.73 -10.19
CA LEU A 101 40.03 -32.27 -10.21
C LEU A 101 41.39 -31.58 -10.01
N SER A 102 42.28 -32.16 -9.19
CA SER A 102 43.66 -31.67 -9.07
C SER A 102 44.43 -31.78 -10.39
N ASP A 103 44.29 -32.90 -11.11
CA ASP A 103 44.91 -33.08 -12.43
C ASP A 103 44.37 -32.06 -13.45
N LEU A 104 43.07 -31.74 -13.42
CA LEU A 104 42.50 -30.67 -14.23
C LEU A 104 43.18 -29.32 -13.93
N PHE A 105 43.37 -28.97 -12.65
CA PHE A 105 44.10 -27.75 -12.27
C PHE A 105 45.54 -27.77 -12.78
N CYS A 106 46.28 -28.87 -12.64
CA CYS A 106 47.63 -29.05 -13.17
C CYS A 106 47.69 -28.83 -14.69
N GLN A 107 46.76 -29.43 -15.44
CA GLN A 107 46.67 -29.29 -16.90
C GLN A 107 46.38 -27.85 -17.31
N ARG A 108 45.41 -27.18 -16.66
CA ARG A 108 45.04 -25.78 -16.96
C ARG A 108 46.15 -24.81 -16.58
N ALA A 109 46.75 -24.96 -15.40
CA ALA A 109 47.85 -24.12 -14.94
C ALA A 109 49.11 -24.26 -15.81
N SER A 110 49.35 -25.44 -16.38
CA SER A 110 50.44 -25.67 -17.34
C SER A 110 50.17 -25.02 -18.70
N LYS A 111 48.91 -25.06 -19.17
CA LYS A 111 48.50 -24.46 -20.45
C LYS A 111 48.36 -22.95 -20.39
N PHE A 112 47.90 -22.41 -19.26
CA PHE A 112 47.55 -21.00 -19.06
C PHE A 112 48.10 -20.48 -17.70
N PRO A 113 49.43 -20.37 -17.54
CA PRO A 113 50.03 -20.01 -16.26
C PRO A 113 49.64 -18.59 -15.82
N GLY A 114 49.14 -18.44 -14.60
CA GLY A 114 48.69 -17.16 -14.04
C GLY A 114 47.36 -16.65 -14.60
N GLN A 115 46.68 -17.44 -15.44
CA GLN A 115 45.42 -17.06 -16.11
C GLN A 115 44.25 -17.97 -15.70
N VAL A 116 44.41 -18.74 -14.62
CA VAL A 116 43.38 -19.63 -14.06
C VAL A 116 42.92 -19.11 -12.71
N LEU A 117 41.61 -18.92 -12.58
CA LEU A 117 40.94 -18.52 -11.34
C LEU A 117 40.26 -19.73 -10.71
N PHE A 118 40.69 -20.09 -9.50
CA PHE A 118 39.98 -21.02 -8.63
C PHE A 118 38.97 -20.26 -7.78
N LEU A 119 37.68 -20.43 -8.08
CA LEU A 119 36.57 -19.81 -7.37
C LEU A 119 35.84 -20.83 -6.49
N ALA A 120 36.17 -20.85 -5.20
CA ALA A 120 35.48 -21.65 -4.21
C ALA A 120 34.22 -20.92 -3.72
N VAL A 121 33.07 -21.57 -3.68
CA VAL A 121 31.79 -20.95 -3.25
C VAL A 121 31.13 -21.77 -2.16
N MET A 122 31.00 -21.22 -0.95
CA MET A 122 30.35 -21.90 0.17
C MET A 122 28.82 -21.79 0.08
N LEU A 123 28.16 -22.95 0.13
CA LEU A 123 26.71 -23.09 0.08
C LEU A 123 26.20 -23.75 1.37
N ASP A 124 24.99 -23.37 1.80
CA ASP A 124 24.34 -24.04 2.92
C ASP A 124 23.90 -25.47 2.50
N ALA A 125 24.43 -26.47 3.20
CA ALA A 125 24.30 -27.88 2.83
C ALA A 125 23.18 -28.61 3.59
N GLY A 126 22.34 -27.89 4.35
CA GLY A 126 21.27 -28.54 5.09
C GLY A 126 20.14 -29.09 4.20
N PRO A 127 19.31 -29.99 4.76
CA PRO A 127 18.38 -30.80 3.98
C PRO A 127 17.01 -30.14 3.73
N TYR A 128 16.74 -28.97 4.32
CA TYR A 128 15.43 -28.33 4.26
C TYR A 128 15.18 -27.62 2.91
N SER A 129 13.91 -27.44 2.55
CA SER A 129 13.47 -26.87 1.26
C SER A 129 13.99 -25.44 1.03
N GLU A 130 13.99 -24.61 2.07
CA GLU A 130 14.55 -23.27 2.10
C GLU A 130 16.06 -23.25 1.73
N GLN A 131 16.82 -24.25 2.17
CA GLN A 131 18.26 -24.35 1.91
C GLN A 131 18.51 -24.82 0.48
N ALA A 132 17.71 -25.77 -0.02
CA ALA A 132 17.72 -26.18 -1.42
C ALA A 132 17.42 -24.99 -2.36
N GLU A 133 16.39 -24.20 -2.07
CA GLU A 133 16.07 -22.96 -2.80
C GLU A 133 17.19 -21.91 -2.67
N SER A 134 17.85 -21.81 -1.51
CA SER A 134 19.00 -20.93 -1.34
C SER A 134 20.19 -21.34 -2.22
N ARG A 135 20.46 -22.65 -2.36
CA ARG A 135 21.55 -23.18 -3.20
C ARG A 135 21.32 -22.92 -4.68
N LEU A 136 20.12 -23.20 -5.19
CA LEU A 136 19.82 -22.97 -6.60
C LEU A 136 19.83 -21.48 -6.96
N ARG A 137 19.37 -20.60 -6.06
CA ARG A 137 19.47 -19.14 -6.25
C ARG A 137 20.93 -18.68 -6.27
N SER A 138 21.75 -19.22 -5.38
CA SER A 138 23.18 -18.90 -5.27
C SER A 138 23.96 -19.32 -6.52
N ARG A 139 23.75 -20.54 -7.02
CA ARG A 139 24.39 -21.01 -8.28
C ARG A 139 24.05 -20.08 -9.43
N LYS A 140 22.77 -19.77 -9.63
CA LYS A 140 22.33 -18.83 -10.66
C LYS A 140 23.03 -17.46 -10.53
N ALA A 141 23.07 -16.88 -9.33
CA ALA A 141 23.68 -15.57 -9.12
C ALA A 141 25.18 -15.53 -9.46
N VAL A 142 25.92 -16.57 -9.07
CA VAL A 142 27.34 -16.67 -9.36
C VAL A 142 27.58 -16.82 -10.86
N LEU A 143 26.82 -17.67 -11.55
CA LEU A 143 26.97 -17.86 -13.00
C LEU A 143 26.60 -16.59 -13.79
N GLU A 144 25.55 -15.87 -13.39
CA GLU A 144 25.21 -14.56 -13.98
C GLU A 144 26.30 -13.51 -13.70
N GLY A 145 26.92 -13.54 -12.52
CA GLY A 145 28.05 -12.66 -12.16
C GLY A 145 29.30 -12.95 -12.98
N LEU A 146 29.58 -14.22 -13.25
CA LEU A 146 30.65 -14.65 -14.16
C LEU A 146 30.35 -14.21 -15.59
N SER A 147 29.10 -14.29 -16.04
CA SER A 147 28.67 -13.81 -17.36
C SER A 147 28.88 -12.31 -17.54
N GLU A 148 28.50 -11.49 -16.55
CA GLU A 148 28.76 -10.04 -16.56
C GLU A 148 30.28 -9.73 -16.53
N SER A 149 31.07 -10.64 -15.96
CA SER A 149 32.54 -10.57 -15.92
C SER A 149 33.23 -11.12 -17.17
N GLY A 150 32.47 -11.57 -18.17
CA GLY A 150 32.99 -12.03 -19.46
C GLY A 150 33.34 -13.53 -19.52
N PHE A 151 32.72 -14.36 -18.68
CA PHE A 151 32.90 -15.81 -18.72
C PHE A 151 31.61 -16.55 -19.08
N VAL A 152 31.73 -17.64 -19.81
CA VAL A 152 30.62 -18.53 -20.18
C VAL A 152 30.91 -19.96 -19.74
N PRO A 153 29.90 -20.73 -19.28
CA PRO A 153 30.09 -22.15 -18.96
C PRO A 153 30.59 -22.93 -20.17
N VAL A 154 31.59 -23.80 -19.98
CA VAL A 154 32.09 -24.70 -21.02
C VAL A 154 31.05 -25.78 -21.34
N ASP A 155 30.38 -26.29 -20.30
CA ASP A 155 29.24 -27.18 -20.41
C ASP A 155 28.02 -26.55 -19.70
N GLY A 156 26.92 -26.37 -20.45
CA GLY A 156 25.67 -25.80 -19.95
C GLY A 156 24.61 -26.83 -19.57
N GLU A 157 24.89 -28.12 -19.80
CA GLU A 157 23.96 -29.23 -19.59
C GLU A 157 24.45 -30.21 -18.52
N HIS A 158 25.76 -30.24 -18.22
CA HIS A 158 26.34 -31.14 -17.24
C HIS A 158 27.17 -30.44 -16.14
N LEU A 159 27.22 -31.10 -14.98
CA LEU A 159 27.97 -30.72 -13.79
C LEU A 159 29.01 -31.81 -13.49
N GLY A 160 30.23 -31.43 -13.09
CA GLY A 160 31.21 -32.38 -12.57
C GLY A 160 31.08 -32.54 -11.06
N PHE A 161 31.47 -33.68 -10.50
CA PHE A 161 31.66 -33.81 -9.06
C PHE A 161 32.85 -34.70 -8.71
N VAL A 162 33.49 -34.40 -7.59
CA VAL A 162 34.53 -35.23 -6.98
C VAL A 162 34.24 -35.48 -5.51
N THR A 163 34.86 -36.51 -4.97
CA THR A 163 34.76 -36.90 -3.57
C THR A 163 36.14 -36.99 -2.91
N ALA A 164 36.22 -36.65 -1.63
CA ALA A 164 37.45 -36.73 -0.85
C ALA A 164 37.19 -37.30 0.54
N ALA A 165 38.23 -37.89 1.14
CA ALA A 165 38.20 -38.30 2.54
C ALA A 165 38.21 -37.06 3.45
N TRP A 166 37.30 -37.02 4.44
CA TRP A 166 37.05 -35.81 5.23
C TRP A 166 36.51 -36.14 6.63
N PRO A 167 36.75 -35.32 7.67
CA PRO A 167 37.53 -34.07 7.73
C PRO A 167 39.05 -34.30 7.74
N PRO A 168 39.86 -33.31 7.32
CA PRO A 168 41.32 -33.40 7.43
C PRO A 168 41.73 -33.56 8.90
N PRO A 169 42.81 -34.31 9.21
CA PRO A 169 43.24 -34.57 10.57
C PRO A 169 43.54 -33.25 11.31
N ALA A 170 42.78 -32.99 12.38
CA ALA A 170 42.92 -31.77 13.18
C ALA A 170 44.09 -31.88 14.18
N VAL A 171 44.66 -30.73 14.56
CA VAL A 171 45.77 -30.64 15.54
C VAL A 171 45.37 -31.17 16.93
N ASN A 172 44.08 -31.13 17.31
CA ASN A 172 43.60 -31.45 18.67
C ASN A 172 42.34 -32.34 18.75
N GLY A 173 42.03 -33.13 17.72
CA GLY A 173 40.89 -34.04 17.78
C GLY A 173 40.93 -35.16 16.75
N SER A 174 40.86 -36.40 17.22
CA SER A 174 40.72 -37.61 16.40
C SER A 174 39.27 -37.75 15.92
N SER A 175 38.82 -36.89 15.01
CA SER A 175 37.63 -37.21 14.22
C SER A 175 38.03 -38.31 13.21
N PRO A 176 37.29 -39.43 13.13
CA PRO A 176 37.61 -40.47 12.16
C PRO A 176 37.52 -39.90 10.74
N LEU A 177 38.55 -40.14 9.93
CA LEU A 177 38.55 -39.81 8.52
C LEU A 177 37.51 -40.70 7.82
N ILE A 178 36.47 -40.09 7.23
CA ILE A 178 35.44 -40.84 6.50
C ILE A 178 35.74 -40.75 5.01
N GLU A 179 35.96 -41.89 4.37
CA GLU A 179 36.20 -41.96 2.93
C GLU A 179 35.01 -41.39 2.13
N ARG A 180 35.33 -40.65 1.06
CA ARG A 180 34.34 -40.01 0.16
C ARG A 180 33.30 -39.12 0.87
N ALA A 181 33.57 -38.65 2.09
CA ALA A 181 32.62 -37.87 2.88
C ALA A 181 32.41 -36.44 2.37
N LEU A 182 33.45 -35.81 1.83
CA LEU A 182 33.33 -34.51 1.19
C LEU A 182 32.89 -34.71 -0.26
N LEU A 183 31.77 -34.11 -0.64
CA LEU A 183 31.26 -34.07 -2.02
C LEU A 183 31.47 -32.64 -2.57
N LEU A 184 32.19 -32.52 -3.67
CA LEU A 184 32.51 -31.24 -4.31
C LEU A 184 32.00 -31.23 -5.75
N PRO A 185 30.81 -30.66 -6.00
CA PRO A 185 30.38 -30.33 -7.35
C PRO A 185 31.27 -29.20 -7.91
N TRP A 186 31.57 -29.25 -9.21
CA TRP A 186 32.41 -28.26 -9.87
C TRP A 186 32.01 -28.01 -11.33
N GLU A 187 32.33 -26.81 -11.82
CA GLU A 187 32.01 -26.35 -13.18
C GLU A 187 33.17 -25.52 -13.76
N GLU A 188 33.44 -25.66 -15.06
CA GLU A 188 34.43 -24.84 -15.76
C GLU A 188 33.75 -23.76 -16.62
N CYS A 189 34.29 -22.54 -16.55
CA CYS A 189 33.91 -21.43 -17.43
C CYS A 189 35.13 -20.92 -18.21
N GLU A 190 34.90 -20.50 -19.45
CA GLU A 190 35.91 -19.89 -20.30
C GLU A 190 35.65 -18.42 -20.59
N ALA A 191 36.73 -17.66 -20.77
CA ALA A 191 36.66 -16.26 -21.13
C ALA A 191 36.16 -16.08 -22.58
N ILE A 192 35.28 -15.10 -22.79
CA ILE A 192 34.86 -14.68 -24.13
C ILE A 192 36.01 -14.05 -24.92
N ASP A 193 35.88 -14.01 -26.25
CA ASP A 193 36.92 -13.51 -27.16
C ASP A 193 37.23 -12.01 -27.04
N ASP A 194 36.41 -11.23 -26.32
CA ASP A 194 36.60 -9.79 -26.11
C ASP A 194 37.34 -9.50 -24.79
N PRO A 195 38.68 -9.32 -24.81
CA PRO A 195 39.48 -9.14 -23.60
C PRO A 195 39.14 -7.86 -22.83
N LYS A 196 38.48 -6.87 -23.45
CA LYS A 196 38.06 -5.64 -22.76
C LYS A 196 36.88 -5.88 -21.82
N LYS A 197 36.15 -6.97 -22.00
CA LYS A 197 34.98 -7.34 -21.19
C LYS A 197 35.30 -8.37 -20.12
N VAL A 198 36.47 -9.01 -20.18
CA VAL A 198 36.92 -10.06 -19.26
C VAL A 198 37.57 -9.44 -18.02
N PHE A 199 37.08 -9.86 -16.84
CA PHE A 199 37.61 -9.46 -15.54
C PHE A 199 37.70 -10.70 -14.64
N PRO A 200 38.82 -10.98 -13.94
CA PRO A 200 40.06 -10.21 -13.92
C PRO A 200 40.74 -10.20 -15.28
N LYS A 201 41.53 -9.16 -15.56
CA LYS A 201 42.24 -9.06 -16.84
C LYS A 201 43.14 -10.28 -17.04
N ASP A 202 43.28 -10.70 -18.29
CA ASP A 202 44.14 -11.82 -18.72
C ASP A 202 43.74 -13.21 -18.21
N THR A 203 42.63 -13.34 -17.45
CA THR A 203 42.09 -14.64 -17.04
C THR A 203 41.46 -15.37 -18.23
N LYS A 204 41.78 -16.65 -18.41
CA LYS A 204 41.28 -17.50 -19.52
C LYS A 204 40.32 -18.59 -19.08
N ARG A 205 40.47 -19.09 -17.85
CA ARG A 205 39.65 -20.16 -17.28
C ARG A 205 39.27 -19.85 -15.84
N VAL A 206 38.02 -20.15 -15.49
CA VAL A 206 37.51 -20.10 -14.13
C VAL A 206 36.99 -21.48 -13.78
N VAL A 207 37.47 -22.06 -12.68
CA VAL A 207 36.94 -23.31 -12.14
C VAL A 207 36.17 -22.98 -10.87
N VAL A 208 34.85 -23.18 -10.91
CA VAL A 208 33.95 -22.95 -9.79
C VAL A 208 33.79 -24.25 -9.02
N VAL A 209 34.06 -24.23 -7.72
CA VAL A 209 33.88 -25.41 -6.84
C VAL A 209 32.87 -25.06 -5.75
N TRP A 210 31.79 -25.83 -5.69
CA TRP A 210 30.69 -25.63 -4.75
C TRP A 210 31.00 -26.36 -3.43
N LEU A 211 31.24 -25.61 -2.36
CA LEU A 211 31.65 -26.13 -1.06
C LEU A 211 30.43 -26.29 -0.13
N PRO A 212 30.13 -27.51 0.37
CA PRO A 212 29.08 -27.69 1.38
C PRO A 212 29.56 -27.12 2.73
N ALA A 213 29.01 -25.99 3.18
CA ALA A 213 29.52 -25.27 4.34
C ALA A 213 29.50 -26.10 5.64
N ALA A 214 28.53 -27.03 5.78
CA ALA A 214 28.43 -27.92 6.92
C ALA A 214 29.73 -28.72 7.18
N ASN A 215 30.44 -29.12 6.12
CA ASN A 215 31.70 -29.86 6.21
C ASN A 215 32.89 -29.00 6.67
N PHE A 216 32.75 -27.67 6.69
CA PHE A 216 33.79 -26.70 7.05
C PHE A 216 33.52 -25.99 8.38
N ASN A 217 32.33 -26.16 8.99
CA ASN A 217 31.88 -25.36 10.14
C ASN A 217 32.78 -25.42 11.38
N LEU A 218 33.51 -26.52 11.62
CA LEU A 218 34.33 -26.66 12.83
C LEU A 218 35.60 -25.81 12.77
N ASN A 219 36.44 -26.02 11.74
CA ASN A 219 37.70 -25.32 11.52
C ASN A 219 37.77 -24.86 10.05
N PRO A 220 37.00 -23.82 9.67
CA PRO A 220 36.84 -23.42 8.28
C PRO A 220 38.14 -23.01 7.57
N LEU A 221 39.05 -22.29 8.22
CA LEU A 221 40.32 -21.85 7.64
C LEU A 221 41.28 -23.03 7.45
N HIS A 222 41.40 -23.91 8.44
CA HIS A 222 42.17 -25.15 8.34
C HIS A 222 41.66 -26.05 7.21
N CYS A 223 40.35 -26.27 7.17
CA CYS A 223 39.70 -27.06 6.13
C CYS A 223 39.91 -26.44 4.74
N LEU A 224 39.81 -25.12 4.62
CA LEU A 224 40.08 -24.43 3.36
C LEU A 224 41.54 -24.58 2.92
N ALA A 225 42.49 -24.41 3.85
CA ALA A 225 43.92 -24.59 3.58
C ALA A 225 44.22 -26.02 3.09
N ALA A 226 43.67 -27.03 3.78
CA ALA A 226 43.83 -28.43 3.39
C ALA A 226 43.22 -28.74 2.02
N LEU A 227 42.08 -28.13 1.68
CA LEU A 227 41.46 -28.28 0.35
C LEU A 227 42.33 -27.63 -0.74
N ILE A 228 42.87 -26.43 -0.49
CA ILE A 228 43.77 -25.75 -1.42
C ILE A 228 45.05 -26.58 -1.60
N ASP A 229 45.61 -27.14 -0.53
CA ASP A 229 46.77 -28.03 -0.61
C ASP A 229 46.51 -29.29 -1.47
N GLN A 230 45.30 -29.85 -1.41
CA GLN A 230 44.92 -31.03 -2.22
C GLN A 230 44.65 -30.68 -3.69
N LEU A 231 44.01 -29.55 -3.98
CA LEU A 231 43.64 -29.17 -5.36
C LEU A 231 44.74 -28.42 -6.10
N ALA A 232 45.52 -27.59 -5.39
CA ALA A 232 46.62 -26.79 -5.92
C ALA A 232 47.90 -27.04 -5.11
N PRO A 233 48.65 -28.12 -5.45
CA PRO A 233 49.96 -28.39 -4.87
C PRO A 233 50.93 -27.21 -5.00
N GLU A 234 51.99 -27.18 -4.17
CA GLU A 234 52.95 -26.06 -4.13
C GLU A 234 53.47 -25.65 -5.52
N ASP A 235 53.68 -26.62 -6.43
CA ASP A 235 54.23 -26.44 -7.78
C ASP A 235 53.37 -25.57 -8.71
N ILE A 236 52.07 -25.47 -8.46
CA ILE A 236 51.11 -24.72 -9.30
C ILE A 236 50.40 -23.59 -8.55
N ARG A 237 50.62 -23.47 -7.23
CA ARG A 237 49.95 -22.49 -6.36
C ARG A 237 50.15 -21.04 -6.81
N ASP A 238 51.36 -20.72 -7.24
CA ASP A 238 51.71 -19.37 -7.74
C ASP A 238 51.12 -19.06 -9.12
N LYS A 239 50.60 -20.08 -9.83
CA LYS A 239 50.00 -19.96 -11.16
C LYS A 239 48.47 -19.84 -11.11
N ILE A 240 47.86 -19.98 -9.94
CA ILE A 240 46.40 -19.98 -9.74
C ILE A 240 46.02 -18.85 -8.78
N ASP A 241 45.05 -18.03 -9.19
CA ASP A 241 44.41 -17.07 -8.30
C ASP A 241 43.29 -17.76 -7.53
N VAL A 242 43.24 -17.62 -6.20
CA VAL A 242 42.31 -18.37 -5.34
C VAL A 242 41.40 -17.40 -4.62
N LYS A 243 40.08 -17.55 -4.83
CA LYS A 243 39.06 -16.72 -4.21
C LYS A 243 37.95 -17.57 -3.61
N LEU A 244 37.56 -17.21 -2.40
CA LEU A 244 36.45 -17.80 -1.67
C LEU A 244 35.28 -16.82 -1.64
N ILE A 245 34.14 -17.22 -2.19
CA ILE A 245 32.85 -16.58 -1.92
C ILE A 245 32.22 -17.34 -0.74
N GLY A 246 32.37 -16.76 0.45
CA GLY A 246 31.95 -17.37 1.71
C GLY A 246 32.39 -16.53 2.91
N PRO A 247 31.98 -16.90 4.13
CA PRO A 247 31.19 -18.08 4.49
C PRO A 247 29.70 -18.00 4.12
N ALA A 248 29.00 -19.14 4.15
CA ALA A 248 27.61 -19.23 3.71
C ALA A 248 26.60 -18.47 4.59
N ASN A 249 26.94 -18.19 5.85
CA ASN A 249 26.12 -17.45 6.81
C ASN A 249 26.98 -16.86 7.95
N SER A 250 26.37 -16.09 8.84
CA SER A 250 27.04 -15.48 10.00
C SER A 250 27.62 -16.48 10.99
N THR A 251 27.04 -17.68 11.13
CA THR A 251 27.59 -18.75 11.99
C THR A 251 28.92 -19.29 11.44
N GLY A 252 29.03 -19.44 10.12
CA GLY A 252 30.30 -19.78 9.48
C GLY A 252 31.37 -18.71 9.70
N LEU A 253 31.00 -17.42 9.64
CA LEU A 253 31.94 -16.32 9.92
C LEU A 253 32.38 -16.28 11.38
N GLN A 254 31.46 -16.51 12.31
CA GLN A 254 31.78 -16.64 13.73
C GLN A 254 32.81 -17.78 13.96
N SER A 255 32.65 -18.89 13.25
CA SER A 255 33.57 -20.04 13.35
C SER A 255 34.96 -19.70 12.81
N MET A 256 35.06 -18.95 11.69
CA MET A 256 36.33 -18.42 11.18
C MET A 256 37.00 -17.47 12.17
N VAL A 257 36.24 -16.57 12.81
CA VAL A 257 36.77 -15.66 13.84
C VAL A 257 37.27 -16.43 15.06
N ARG A 258 36.52 -17.42 15.52
CA ARG A 258 36.92 -18.26 16.64
C ARG A 258 38.20 -19.03 16.34
N GLU A 259 38.32 -19.60 15.15
CA GLU A 259 39.52 -20.31 14.72
C GLU A 259 40.73 -19.39 14.66
N ALA A 260 40.60 -18.23 14.03
CA ALA A 260 41.66 -17.23 13.94
C ALA A 260 42.17 -16.73 15.31
N CYS A 261 41.30 -16.71 16.34
CA CYS A 261 41.68 -16.31 17.69
C CYS A 261 42.35 -17.42 18.50
N TRP A 262 41.86 -18.65 18.42
CA TRP A 262 42.16 -19.70 19.39
C TRP A 262 43.03 -20.83 18.82
N TYR A 263 43.06 -21.01 17.51
CA TYR A 263 43.71 -22.13 16.83
C TYR A 263 44.70 -21.63 15.76
N PRO A 264 45.96 -21.34 16.13
CA PRO A 264 46.95 -20.87 15.17
C PRO A 264 47.23 -21.95 14.11
N LEU A 265 47.19 -21.53 12.84
CA LEU A 265 47.44 -22.40 11.68
C LEU A 265 48.91 -22.79 11.56
N SER A 266 49.18 -23.99 11.04
CA SER A 266 50.55 -24.44 10.74
C SER A 266 51.19 -23.60 9.63
N THR A 267 52.52 -23.61 9.52
CA THR A 267 53.24 -22.85 8.48
C THR A 267 52.84 -23.27 7.06
N THR A 268 52.56 -24.56 6.83
CA THR A 268 52.10 -25.06 5.52
C THR A 268 50.72 -24.52 5.17
N MET A 269 49.80 -24.50 6.13
CA MET A 269 48.46 -23.96 5.94
C MET A 269 48.46 -22.45 5.75
N GLN A 270 49.32 -21.73 6.48
CA GLN A 270 49.50 -20.29 6.26
C GLN A 270 50.01 -19.98 4.84
N LYS A 271 50.94 -20.79 4.32
CA LYS A 271 51.37 -20.68 2.91
C LYS A 271 50.25 -21.01 1.92
N ALA A 272 49.37 -21.96 2.23
CA ALA A 272 48.23 -22.29 1.38
C ALA A 272 47.20 -21.16 1.30
N LEU A 273 47.06 -20.39 2.37
CA LEU A 273 46.14 -19.25 2.45
C LEU A 273 46.76 -17.92 1.99
N ASP A 274 48.07 -17.85 1.76
CA ASP A 274 48.74 -16.62 1.32
C ASP A 274 48.23 -16.18 -0.07
N GLY A 275 47.68 -14.96 -0.14
CA GLY A 275 47.07 -14.39 -1.34
C GLY A 275 45.61 -14.77 -1.58
N VAL A 276 44.95 -15.48 -0.66
CA VAL A 276 43.52 -15.86 -0.79
C VAL A 276 42.62 -14.68 -0.45
N TRP A 277 41.63 -14.42 -1.32
CA TRP A 277 40.56 -13.45 -1.05
C TRP A 277 39.32 -14.15 -0.52
N ILE A 278 38.84 -13.73 0.66
CA ILE A 278 37.59 -14.17 1.26
C ILE A 278 36.55 -13.05 1.10
N ILE A 279 35.60 -13.27 0.19
CA ILE A 279 34.48 -12.40 -0.10
C ILE A 279 33.24 -12.94 0.62
N SER A 280 32.71 -12.17 1.58
CA SER A 280 31.56 -12.57 2.39
C SER A 280 30.29 -11.80 2.01
N PRO A 281 29.43 -12.37 1.14
CA PRO A 281 28.16 -11.77 0.75
C PRO A 281 27.00 -12.08 1.71
N ARG A 282 27.09 -13.13 2.54
CA ARG A 282 25.92 -13.63 3.29
C ARG A 282 26.00 -13.48 4.81
N ALA A 283 27.14 -13.08 5.36
CA ALA A 283 27.27 -12.87 6.79
C ALA A 283 26.94 -11.41 7.16
N THR A 284 25.71 -11.17 7.63
CA THR A 284 25.20 -9.83 7.97
C THR A 284 25.38 -9.46 9.44
N ALA A 285 25.59 -10.44 10.32
CA ALA A 285 25.78 -10.18 11.75
C ALA A 285 26.89 -9.12 12.01
N PRO A 286 26.67 -8.18 12.95
CA PRO A 286 27.57 -7.06 13.18
C PRO A 286 28.84 -7.49 13.91
N ASP A 287 29.93 -6.75 13.70
CA ASP A 287 31.25 -7.07 14.26
C ASP A 287 31.25 -7.23 15.79
N PRO A 288 30.63 -6.33 16.59
CA PRO A 288 30.58 -6.48 18.05
C PRO A 288 29.88 -7.78 18.49
N ALA A 289 28.84 -8.20 17.78
CA ALA A 289 28.13 -9.44 18.11
C ALA A 289 29.00 -10.67 17.81
N LEU A 290 29.65 -10.71 16.65
CA LEU A 290 30.53 -11.81 16.27
C LEU A 290 31.73 -11.95 17.22
N LEU A 291 32.34 -10.83 17.61
CA LEU A 291 33.49 -10.81 18.53
C LEU A 291 33.09 -11.21 19.96
N SER A 292 31.95 -10.69 20.46
CA SER A 292 31.45 -11.06 21.80
C SER A 292 31.11 -12.54 21.89
N ALA A 293 30.57 -13.15 20.84
CA ALA A 293 30.14 -14.54 20.84
C ALA A 293 31.26 -15.55 20.54
N ALA A 294 32.43 -15.09 20.11
CA ALA A 294 33.63 -15.93 19.95
C ALA A 294 34.51 -15.95 21.22
N ASP A 295 33.98 -15.42 22.34
CA ASP A 295 34.64 -15.29 23.65
C ASP A 295 36.02 -14.63 23.56
N VAL A 296 36.20 -13.70 22.61
CA VAL A 296 37.49 -13.06 22.33
C VAL A 296 37.93 -12.28 23.58
N GLY A 297 38.90 -12.83 24.32
CA GLY A 297 39.44 -12.20 25.54
C GLY A 297 40.10 -10.84 25.24
N PRO A 298 40.38 -10.01 26.26
CA PRO A 298 40.98 -8.68 26.09
C PRO A 298 42.36 -8.68 25.40
N HIS A 299 42.99 -9.85 25.24
CA HIS A 299 44.25 -10.02 24.50
C HIS A 299 44.07 -10.02 22.97
N CYS A 300 42.85 -10.22 22.46
CA CYS A 300 42.47 -10.11 21.04
C CYS A 300 41.51 -8.92 20.81
N ALA A 301 41.68 -7.83 21.56
CA ALA A 301 40.84 -6.63 21.54
C ALA A 301 40.98 -5.81 20.24
N LYS A 302 40.62 -6.41 19.10
CA LYS A 302 40.47 -5.74 17.81
C LYS A 302 39.01 -5.36 17.64
N ASN A 303 38.76 -4.14 17.16
CA ASN A 303 37.39 -3.63 17.00
C ASN A 303 36.68 -4.14 15.73
N TYR A 304 37.39 -4.79 14.81
CA TYR A 304 36.87 -5.19 13.50
C TYR A 304 37.27 -6.62 13.12
N VAL A 305 36.30 -7.38 12.60
CA VAL A 305 36.52 -8.78 12.16
C VAL A 305 37.51 -8.86 11.01
N LYS A 306 37.51 -7.87 10.11
CA LYS A 306 38.47 -7.79 8.99
C LYS A 306 39.92 -7.81 9.48
N THR A 307 40.27 -6.89 10.37
CA THR A 307 41.63 -6.77 10.92
C THR A 307 42.05 -8.03 11.68
N LEU A 308 41.11 -8.70 12.33
CA LEU A 308 41.37 -9.95 13.03
C LEU A 308 41.74 -11.08 12.08
N LEU A 309 40.98 -11.28 11.00
CA LEU A 309 41.23 -12.33 10.01
C LEU A 309 42.50 -12.06 9.19
N GLU A 310 42.69 -10.84 8.68
CA GLU A 310 43.85 -10.51 7.83
C GLU A 310 45.19 -10.58 8.58
N GLU A 311 45.20 -10.35 9.90
CA GLU A 311 46.42 -10.46 10.73
C GLU A 311 46.62 -11.86 11.33
N SER A 312 45.60 -12.73 11.29
CA SER A 312 45.71 -14.10 11.81
C SER A 312 46.64 -15.00 10.98
N ILE A 313 46.93 -14.59 9.74
CA ILE A 313 47.76 -15.30 8.79
C ILE A 313 48.96 -14.41 8.47
N ALA A 314 50.17 -14.95 8.60
CA ALA A 314 51.38 -14.19 8.32
C ALA A 314 51.39 -13.68 6.88
N ARG A 315 51.80 -12.42 6.69
CA ARG A 315 51.95 -11.85 5.35
C ARG A 315 53.10 -12.55 4.64
N GLY A 316 52.77 -13.43 3.71
CA GLY A 316 53.73 -14.05 2.80
C GLY A 316 54.00 -13.16 1.58
N PRO A 317 54.73 -13.69 0.58
CA PRO A 317 55.04 -12.96 -0.65
C PRO A 317 53.80 -12.50 -1.44
N ARG A 318 52.63 -13.11 -1.22
CA ARG A 318 51.36 -12.74 -1.88
C ARG A 318 50.46 -11.82 -1.04
N GLY A 319 50.93 -11.37 0.13
CA GLY A 319 50.27 -10.33 0.92
C GLY A 319 49.33 -10.81 2.04
N GLY A 320 49.30 -12.11 2.34
CA GLY A 320 48.42 -12.72 3.34
C GLY A 320 47.00 -12.97 2.84
N VAL A 321 46.06 -13.16 3.76
CA VAL A 321 44.62 -13.26 3.42
C VAL A 321 43.98 -11.90 3.38
N HIS A 322 43.07 -11.70 2.43
CA HIS A 322 42.24 -10.50 2.32
C HIS A 322 40.78 -10.82 2.62
N PHE A 323 40.14 -9.99 3.45
CA PHE A 323 38.73 -10.19 3.82
C PHE A 323 37.88 -8.98 3.46
N VAL A 324 36.79 -9.21 2.73
CA VAL A 324 35.84 -8.17 2.33
C VAL A 324 34.41 -8.66 2.53
N ARG A 325 33.58 -7.88 3.23
CA ARG A 325 32.12 -8.07 3.22
C ARG A 325 31.52 -7.25 2.09
N THR A 326 30.64 -7.87 1.31
CA THR A 326 29.94 -7.26 0.17
C THR A 326 28.47 -6.95 0.46
N THR A 327 28.04 -7.16 1.70
CA THR A 327 26.67 -6.93 2.17
C THR A 327 26.64 -6.00 3.38
N ALA A 328 25.51 -5.31 3.57
CA ALA A 328 25.31 -4.46 4.72
C ALA A 328 25.15 -5.28 6.00
N GLN A 329 25.75 -4.78 7.08
CA GLN A 329 25.62 -5.39 8.40
C GLN A 329 24.24 -5.06 9.02
N ASP A 330 23.76 -5.94 9.90
CA ASP A 330 22.41 -5.83 10.48
C ASP A 330 22.23 -4.57 11.33
N ASP A 331 23.28 -4.01 11.91
CA ASP A 331 23.22 -2.75 12.66
C ASP A 331 22.81 -1.56 11.77
N TRP A 332 23.36 -1.45 10.56
CA TRP A 332 22.96 -0.45 9.58
C TRP A 332 21.52 -0.67 9.11
N ILE A 333 21.14 -1.92 8.80
CA ILE A 333 19.78 -2.29 8.37
C ILE A 333 18.75 -1.88 9.43
N LEU A 334 19.01 -2.24 10.69
CA LEU A 334 18.10 -1.97 11.80
C LEU A 334 18.07 -0.47 12.15
N SER A 335 19.18 0.25 12.03
CA SER A 335 19.22 1.71 12.20
C SER A 335 18.34 2.43 11.16
N GLU A 336 18.38 2.02 9.89
CA GLU A 336 17.50 2.60 8.87
C GLU A 336 16.03 2.22 9.09
N LEU A 337 15.73 1.01 9.58
CA LEU A 337 14.36 0.65 10.01
C LEU A 337 13.86 1.57 11.13
N ILE A 338 14.66 1.80 12.17
CA ILE A 338 14.29 2.68 13.27
C ILE A 338 14.07 4.11 12.77
N THR A 339 14.90 4.58 11.82
CA THR A 339 14.74 5.88 11.17
C THR A 339 13.43 5.95 10.37
N GLU A 340 13.08 4.89 9.64
CA GLU A 340 11.82 4.79 8.91
C GLU A 340 10.60 4.75 9.84
N LEU A 341 10.67 4.03 10.96
CA LEU A 341 9.64 4.06 12.01
C LEU A 341 9.45 5.48 12.57
N ALA A 342 10.55 6.20 12.81
CA ALA A 342 10.50 7.59 13.27
C ALA A 342 9.84 8.53 12.23
N ARG A 343 10.10 8.34 10.92
CA ARG A 343 9.41 9.08 9.83
C ARG A 343 7.89 8.89 9.85
N ARG A 344 7.40 7.80 10.44
CA ARG A 344 5.97 7.47 10.61
C ARG A 344 5.43 7.79 12.01
N ARG A 345 6.17 8.61 12.79
CA ARG A 345 5.86 8.96 14.20
C ARG A 345 5.77 7.76 15.14
N ILE A 346 6.52 6.69 14.86
CA ILE A 346 6.68 5.52 15.72
C ILE A 346 8.09 5.59 16.31
N ALA A 347 8.26 6.38 17.38
CA ALA A 347 9.55 6.56 18.01
C ALA A 347 9.82 5.46 19.05
N ALA A 348 10.95 4.75 18.92
CA ALA A 348 11.38 3.73 19.87
C ALA A 348 11.91 4.31 21.20
N VAL A 349 12.43 5.54 21.14
CA VAL A 349 12.95 6.32 22.28
C VAL A 349 12.16 7.61 22.40
N PRO A 350 11.96 8.15 23.62
CA PRO A 350 11.39 9.48 23.80
C PRO A 350 12.20 10.51 23.00
N GLN A 351 11.56 11.22 22.07
CA GLN A 351 12.19 12.38 21.46
C GLN A 351 12.29 13.47 22.54
N VAL A 352 13.47 14.05 22.73
CA VAL A 352 13.71 15.05 23.77
C VAL A 352 14.00 16.40 23.09
N THR A 353 13.41 17.49 23.58
CA THR A 353 13.82 18.84 23.15
C THR A 353 15.27 19.10 23.54
N PRO A 354 15.97 20.07 22.92
CA PRO A 354 17.29 20.52 23.38
C PRO A 354 17.33 20.87 24.88
N ASP A 355 16.18 21.25 25.45
CA ASP A 355 16.00 21.59 26.87
C ASP A 355 15.67 20.39 27.78
N GLY A 356 15.77 19.15 27.29
CA GLY A 356 15.60 17.95 28.10
C GLY A 356 14.15 17.51 28.34
N ARG A 357 13.15 18.09 27.68
CA ARG A 357 11.73 17.71 27.84
C ARG A 357 11.30 16.66 26.82
N PRO A 358 10.60 15.58 27.22
CA PRO A 358 10.09 14.60 26.26
C PRO A 358 8.98 15.23 25.39
N ILE A 359 9.21 15.25 24.08
CA ILE A 359 8.31 15.75 23.02
C ILE A 359 7.17 14.75 22.78
N SER A 360 7.46 13.45 22.89
CA SER A 360 6.50 12.38 22.64
C SER A 360 6.82 11.13 23.48
N LYS A 361 5.77 10.40 23.87
CA LYS A 361 5.93 9.10 24.54
C LYS A 361 6.47 8.08 23.51
N PRO A 362 7.37 7.17 23.93
CA PRO A 362 7.82 6.09 23.07
C PRO A 362 6.64 5.17 22.73
N ALA A 363 6.62 4.65 21.50
CA ALA A 363 5.60 3.74 21.02
C ALA A 363 5.92 2.29 21.46
N HIS A 364 4.89 1.47 21.69
CA HIS A 364 5.07 0.04 21.89
C HIS A 364 5.43 -0.63 20.55
N ILE A 365 6.63 -1.20 20.49
CA ILE A 365 7.14 -1.92 19.32
C ILE A 365 7.35 -3.37 19.73
N VAL A 366 6.77 -4.30 18.99
CA VAL A 366 6.98 -5.73 19.18
C VAL A 366 8.01 -6.23 18.19
N ILE A 367 8.95 -7.06 18.64
CA ILE A 367 9.93 -7.75 17.79
C ILE A 367 9.72 -9.26 17.95
N LEU A 368 9.64 -9.95 16.82
CA LEU A 368 9.49 -11.39 16.72
C LEU A 368 10.74 -11.98 16.08
N SER A 369 11.44 -12.86 16.79
CA SER A 369 12.68 -13.48 16.32
C SER A 369 12.71 -14.98 16.53
N GLU A 370 13.53 -15.65 15.72
CA GLU A 370 13.84 -17.07 15.90
C GLU A 370 14.66 -17.28 17.18
N TRP A 371 14.21 -18.20 18.03
CA TRP A 371 14.92 -18.53 19.28
C TRP A 371 16.11 -19.46 19.07
N ASP A 372 15.99 -20.40 18.14
CA ASP A 372 16.92 -21.52 17.93
C ASP A 372 18.17 -21.10 17.13
N THR A 373 18.08 -20.06 16.30
CA THR A 373 19.21 -19.56 15.49
C THR A 373 20.02 -18.48 16.21
N TYR A 374 21.35 -18.49 16.06
CA TYR A 374 22.21 -17.41 16.57
C TYR A 374 21.85 -16.06 15.93
N TYR A 375 21.53 -16.11 14.63
CA TYR A 375 21.07 -14.96 13.86
C TYR A 375 19.86 -14.29 14.52
N GLY A 376 18.75 -15.03 14.73
CA GLY A 376 17.54 -14.50 15.36
C GLY A 376 17.78 -13.91 16.75
N ARG A 377 18.54 -14.62 17.60
CA ARG A 377 18.91 -14.13 18.95
C ARG A 377 19.75 -12.84 18.91
N SER A 378 20.57 -12.64 17.89
CA SER A 378 21.40 -11.44 17.74
C SER A 378 20.59 -10.24 17.27
N MET A 379 19.59 -10.44 16.42
CA MET A 379 18.76 -9.37 15.85
C MET A 379 18.00 -8.58 16.91
N ASP A 380 17.41 -9.27 17.89
CA ASP A 380 16.68 -8.63 18.99
C ASP A 380 17.59 -7.72 19.82
N LYS A 381 18.79 -8.22 20.16
CA LYS A 381 19.77 -7.46 20.94
C LYS A 381 20.29 -6.26 20.16
N THR A 382 20.58 -6.44 18.87
CA THR A 382 21.04 -5.35 17.99
C THR A 382 19.94 -4.30 17.82
N PHE A 383 18.67 -4.70 17.62
CA PHE A 383 17.55 -3.76 17.51
C PHE A 383 17.40 -2.94 18.79
N LEU A 384 17.41 -3.59 19.95
CA LEU A 384 17.31 -2.92 21.25
C LEU A 384 18.48 -1.96 21.48
N SER A 385 19.70 -2.36 21.12
CA SER A 385 20.90 -1.53 21.22
C SER A 385 20.85 -0.31 20.29
N GLN A 386 20.43 -0.49 19.04
CA GLN A 386 20.34 0.60 18.07
C GLN A 386 19.21 1.56 18.45
N ALA A 387 18.08 1.02 18.91
CA ALA A 387 16.96 1.84 19.35
C ALA A 387 17.32 2.66 20.58
N SER A 388 17.87 2.06 21.63
CA SER A 388 18.18 2.75 22.90
C SER A 388 19.30 3.78 22.79
N GLY A 389 20.12 3.70 21.72
CA GLY A 389 21.34 4.47 21.57
C GLY A 389 22.35 4.17 22.70
N LYS A 390 23.21 5.15 23.04
CA LYS A 390 24.09 5.07 24.22
C LYS A 390 23.40 5.50 25.53
N THR A 391 22.10 5.73 25.50
CA THR A 391 21.32 6.27 26.62
C THR A 391 20.53 5.16 27.32
N ASN A 392 20.55 5.14 28.66
CA ASN A 392 19.71 4.25 29.48
C ASN A 392 18.22 4.64 29.47
N ALA A 393 17.71 5.15 28.35
CA ALA A 393 16.33 5.60 28.24
C ALA A 393 15.36 4.41 28.30
N LEU A 394 14.20 4.61 28.93
CA LEU A 394 13.11 3.64 28.96
C LEU A 394 12.58 3.40 27.53
N THR A 395 12.99 2.31 26.91
CA THR A 395 12.44 1.83 25.64
C THR A 395 11.21 0.95 25.87
N ARG A 396 10.24 1.01 24.95
CA ARG A 396 9.02 0.19 24.99
C ARG A 396 9.05 -0.87 23.90
N ILE A 397 10.15 -1.60 23.86
CA ILE A 397 10.40 -2.67 22.90
C ILE A 397 10.14 -4.01 23.61
N HIS A 398 9.30 -4.84 23.01
CA HIS A 398 8.88 -6.11 23.58
C HIS A 398 9.26 -7.25 22.62
N SER A 399 10.11 -8.15 23.07
CA SER A 399 10.55 -9.31 22.27
C SER A 399 9.67 -10.52 22.52
N TYR A 400 9.31 -11.21 21.45
CA TYR A 400 8.66 -12.51 21.45
C TYR A 400 9.46 -13.43 20.55
N HIS A 401 9.45 -14.73 20.85
CA HIS A 401 10.27 -15.69 20.13
C HIS A 401 9.43 -16.84 19.58
N TYR A 402 9.87 -17.39 18.45
CA TYR A 402 9.32 -18.58 17.82
C TYR A 402 10.44 -19.54 17.40
N LEU A 403 10.07 -20.79 17.11
CA LEU A 403 10.97 -21.79 16.54
C LEU A 403 10.89 -21.75 15.02
N ARG A 404 12.03 -21.84 14.34
CA ARG A 404 12.08 -21.93 12.87
C ARG A 404 11.39 -23.21 12.37
N GLY A 405 10.75 -23.15 11.20
CA GLY A 405 10.04 -24.27 10.57
C GLY A 405 8.65 -24.49 11.19
N ILE A 406 7.86 -23.43 11.31
CA ILE A 406 6.53 -23.42 11.96
C ILE A 406 5.53 -24.31 11.20
N ASP A 407 5.73 -24.48 9.89
CA ASP A 407 4.89 -25.32 9.05
C ASP A 407 5.04 -26.82 9.33
N GLY A 408 6.12 -27.23 10.02
CA GLY A 408 6.42 -28.61 10.37
C GLY A 408 6.85 -29.49 9.19
N ARG A 409 7.27 -28.90 8.06
CA ARG A 409 7.69 -29.66 6.87
C ARG A 409 9.09 -30.26 7.02
N LEU A 410 9.22 -31.55 6.74
CA LEU A 410 10.49 -32.26 6.84
C LEU A 410 11.15 -32.49 5.47
N PRO A 411 12.48 -32.69 5.43
CA PRO A 411 13.18 -33.06 4.21
C PRO A 411 12.62 -34.34 3.57
N GLY A 412 12.37 -34.31 2.26
CA GLY A 412 11.86 -35.45 1.52
C GLY A 412 10.34 -35.59 1.49
N ASP A 413 9.60 -34.73 2.20
CA ASP A 413 8.16 -34.61 2.01
C ASP A 413 7.89 -34.14 0.58
N SER A 414 7.31 -35.01 -0.25
CA SER A 414 6.86 -34.63 -1.58
C SER A 414 5.86 -33.49 -1.43
N SER A 415 6.20 -32.32 -1.99
CA SER A 415 5.23 -31.25 -2.13
C SER A 415 4.03 -31.82 -2.89
N LYS A 416 2.91 -32.00 -2.19
CA LYS A 416 1.60 -32.20 -2.84
C LYS A 416 1.17 -30.91 -3.56
N ASP A 417 2.09 -30.21 -4.23
CA ASP A 417 1.81 -28.93 -4.91
C ASP A 417 0.97 -29.10 -6.17
N ASN A 418 0.79 -30.33 -6.67
CA ASN A 418 -0.13 -30.63 -7.78
C ASN A 418 -1.37 -31.45 -7.37
N GLN A 419 -1.51 -31.81 -6.10
CA GLN A 419 -2.78 -32.28 -5.56
C GLN A 419 -3.19 -31.28 -4.49
N ARG A 420 -4.05 -30.33 -4.87
CA ARG A 420 -5.01 -29.79 -3.89
C ARG A 420 -5.50 -31.00 -3.11
N GLU A 421 -5.21 -31.06 -1.81
CA GLU A 421 -5.90 -32.02 -0.95
C GLU A 421 -7.38 -31.94 -1.32
N PRO A 422 -8.06 -33.08 -1.51
CA PRO A 422 -9.40 -33.08 -2.06
C PRO A 422 -10.22 -32.15 -1.18
N VAL A 423 -10.57 -30.99 -1.74
CA VAL A 423 -11.51 -30.07 -1.13
C VAL A 423 -12.74 -30.93 -0.95
N GLN A 424 -13.05 -31.34 0.28
CA GLN A 424 -14.32 -31.97 0.59
C GLN A 424 -15.37 -30.90 0.34
N GLN A 425 -15.87 -30.87 -0.89
CA GLN A 425 -17.02 -30.08 -1.26
C GLN A 425 -18.22 -30.72 -0.59
N THR A 426 -18.64 -30.15 0.54
CA THR A 426 -20.03 -30.29 0.95
C THR A 426 -20.92 -29.73 -0.16
N GLN A 427 -22.11 -30.29 -0.37
CA GLN A 427 -23.06 -30.00 -1.46
C GLN A 427 -23.49 -28.51 -1.62
N LEU A 428 -22.92 -27.59 -0.84
CA LEU A 428 -23.18 -26.15 -0.83
C LEU A 428 -21.95 -25.26 -1.19
N GLY A 429 -20.84 -25.84 -1.65
CA GLY A 429 -19.73 -25.04 -2.21
C GLY A 429 -18.90 -24.23 -1.22
N GLN A 430 -19.04 -24.47 0.09
CA GLN A 430 -18.15 -23.89 1.11
C GLN A 430 -16.84 -24.70 1.19
N LYS A 431 -15.70 -24.02 0.96
CA LYS A 431 -14.36 -24.55 1.23
C LYS A 431 -14.22 -24.76 2.74
N THR A 432 -14.08 -26.00 3.21
CA THR A 432 -13.68 -26.29 4.59
C THR A 432 -12.25 -25.80 4.80
N VAL A 433 -12.08 -24.86 5.74
CA VAL A 433 -10.77 -24.39 6.21
C VAL A 433 -10.05 -25.57 6.86
N ALA A 434 -8.81 -25.84 6.49
CA ALA A 434 -7.98 -26.85 7.15
C ALA A 434 -7.95 -26.56 8.66
N VAL A 435 -8.32 -27.56 9.47
CA VAL A 435 -8.34 -27.41 10.93
C VAL A 435 -6.89 -27.34 11.40
N GLU A 436 -6.51 -26.22 12.03
CA GLU A 436 -5.21 -26.07 12.70
C GLU A 436 -5.16 -27.13 13.83
N ALA A 437 -4.35 -28.18 13.65
CA ALA A 437 -4.20 -29.23 14.64
C ALA A 437 -3.31 -28.75 15.79
N THR A 438 -3.68 -29.07 17.04
CA THR A 438 -2.87 -28.79 18.24
C THR A 438 -1.86 -29.89 18.56
N GLU A 439 -1.75 -30.89 17.69
CA GLU A 439 -0.89 -32.06 17.82
C GLU A 439 -0.14 -32.27 16.49
N GLY A 440 1.12 -32.70 16.56
CA GLY A 440 1.95 -32.99 15.38
C GLY A 440 3.09 -32.00 15.16
N LEU A 441 3.67 -32.07 13.96
CA LEU A 441 4.84 -31.26 13.58
C LEU A 441 4.48 -29.81 13.25
N ASN A 442 3.29 -29.57 12.71
CA ASN A 442 2.80 -28.24 12.36
C ASN A 442 2.52 -27.43 13.64
N GLN A 443 3.23 -26.31 13.80
CA GLN A 443 3.17 -25.42 14.98
C GLN A 443 2.29 -24.18 14.75
N SER A 444 1.41 -24.18 13.74
CA SER A 444 0.56 -23.02 13.41
C SER A 444 -0.37 -22.58 14.54
N ASP A 445 -0.80 -23.48 15.43
CA ASP A 445 -1.66 -23.13 16.57
C ASP A 445 -0.94 -22.19 17.57
N TYR A 446 0.38 -22.33 17.71
CA TYR A 446 1.21 -21.43 18.52
C TYR A 446 1.12 -19.98 18.03
N LEU A 447 0.97 -19.75 16.72
CA LEU A 447 0.80 -18.40 16.17
C LEU A 447 -0.50 -17.76 16.63
N ARG A 448 -1.59 -18.52 16.71
CA ARG A 448 -2.88 -18.00 17.23
C ARG A 448 -2.82 -17.70 18.72
N ARG A 449 -2.15 -18.57 19.49
CA ARG A 449 -1.94 -18.36 20.93
C ARG A 449 -1.05 -17.15 21.20
N LEU A 450 0.00 -16.98 20.40
CA LEU A 450 0.88 -15.83 20.42
C LEU A 450 0.11 -14.54 20.09
N ALA A 451 -0.71 -14.56 19.04
CA ALA A 451 -1.55 -13.42 18.68
C ALA A 451 -2.51 -13.02 19.82
N ARG A 452 -3.14 -14.01 20.46
CA ARG A 452 -4.00 -13.80 21.63
C ARG A 452 -3.23 -13.19 22.80
N ARG A 453 -2.04 -13.70 23.09
CA ARG A 453 -1.20 -13.16 24.16
C ARG A 453 -0.81 -11.71 23.88
N MET A 454 -0.38 -11.42 22.66
CA MET A 454 -0.04 -10.06 22.24
C MET A 454 -1.26 -9.11 22.34
N LYS A 455 -2.49 -9.59 22.05
CA LYS A 455 -3.73 -8.82 22.24
C LYS A 455 -4.02 -8.50 23.70
N GLU A 456 -3.79 -9.45 24.60
CA GLU A 456 -3.95 -9.22 26.04
C GLU A 456 -2.96 -8.16 26.54
N ASP A 457 -1.70 -8.24 26.09
CA ASP A 457 -0.66 -7.27 26.44
C ASP A 457 -0.92 -5.89 25.80
N ASP A 458 -1.39 -5.84 24.55
CA ASP A 458 -1.86 -4.61 23.88
C ASP A 458 -2.99 -3.92 24.65
N ALA A 459 -4.01 -4.68 25.06
CA ALA A 459 -5.12 -4.17 25.86
C ALA A 459 -4.68 -3.68 27.25
N ARG A 460 -3.63 -4.28 27.83
CA ARG A 460 -3.02 -3.81 29.09
C ARG A 460 -2.31 -2.48 28.88
N TRP A 461 -1.43 -2.38 27.89
CA TRP A 461 -0.67 -1.15 27.61
C TRP A 461 -1.58 0.02 27.22
N GLN A 462 -2.60 -0.25 26.40
CA GLN A 462 -3.61 0.74 26.05
C GLN A 462 -4.36 1.30 27.28
N ARG A 463 -4.52 0.52 28.36
CA ARG A 463 -5.09 0.99 29.65
C ARG A 463 -4.07 1.76 30.49
N ASP A 464 -2.82 1.30 30.53
CA ASP A 464 -1.80 1.85 31.43
C ASP A 464 -1.27 3.21 30.98
N ASP A 465 -1.07 3.42 29.66
CA ASP A 465 -0.46 4.65 29.15
C ASP A 465 -1.14 5.30 27.94
N GLY A 466 -2.22 4.68 27.45
CA GLY A 466 -3.01 5.14 26.32
C GLY A 466 -2.43 4.77 24.95
N SER A 467 -1.35 3.99 24.89
CA SER A 467 -0.69 3.56 23.66
C SER A 467 -0.58 2.04 23.56
N GLY A 468 -1.33 1.45 22.62
CA GLY A 468 -1.16 0.07 22.21
C GLY A 468 0.05 -0.14 21.29
N ILE A 469 0.18 -1.35 20.78
CA ILE A 469 1.19 -1.79 19.81
C ILE A 469 1.05 -0.97 18.53
N ARG A 470 2.14 -0.29 18.15
CA ARG A 470 2.18 0.57 16.95
C ARG A 470 2.95 -0.04 15.80
N ALA A 471 3.91 -0.91 16.09
CA ALA A 471 4.66 -1.64 15.07
C ALA A 471 5.01 -3.05 15.54
N ILE A 472 5.08 -3.97 14.58
CA ILE A 472 5.45 -5.37 14.77
C ILE A 472 6.55 -5.72 13.75
N GLY A 473 7.73 -6.05 14.25
CA GLY A 473 8.90 -6.44 13.47
C GLY A 473 9.08 -7.94 13.40
N LEU A 474 9.34 -8.49 12.22
CA LEU A 474 9.62 -9.91 11.98
C LEU A 474 11.08 -10.07 11.58
N LEU A 475 11.94 -10.46 12.51
CA LEU A 475 13.39 -10.54 12.34
C LEU A 475 13.87 -11.99 12.29
N GLY A 476 13.30 -12.76 11.36
CA GLY A 476 13.69 -14.14 11.07
C GLY A 476 14.58 -14.28 9.83
N SER A 477 15.10 -15.48 9.63
CA SER A 477 15.81 -15.91 8.43
C SER A 477 14.90 -16.67 7.45
N ASP A 478 13.94 -17.46 7.94
CA ASP A 478 12.99 -18.20 7.11
C ASP A 478 11.83 -17.31 6.62
N LEU A 479 11.62 -17.33 5.31
CA LEU A 479 10.57 -16.61 4.61
C LEU A 479 9.18 -17.23 4.82
N TYR A 480 9.09 -18.56 4.84
CA TYR A 480 7.81 -19.25 4.93
C TYR A 480 7.17 -19.01 6.31
N ASP A 481 7.99 -19.04 7.36
CA ASP A 481 7.60 -18.65 8.71
C ASP A 481 7.12 -17.20 8.78
N LYS A 482 7.86 -16.25 8.18
CA LYS A 482 7.44 -14.83 8.12
C LYS A 482 6.05 -14.68 7.50
N LEU A 483 5.78 -15.35 6.37
CA LEU A 483 4.47 -15.30 5.71
C LEU A 483 3.37 -15.90 6.58
N MET A 484 3.62 -17.02 7.27
CA MET A 484 2.66 -17.60 8.21
C MET A 484 2.36 -16.68 9.39
N ILE A 485 3.40 -16.06 9.98
CA ILE A 485 3.23 -15.11 11.08
C ILE A 485 2.44 -13.88 10.60
N LEU A 486 2.74 -13.33 9.42
CA LEU A 486 1.98 -12.21 8.84
C LEU A 486 0.49 -12.57 8.68
N ARG A 487 0.18 -13.74 8.12
CA ARG A 487 -1.19 -14.24 7.96
C ARG A 487 -1.92 -14.41 9.30
N ALA A 488 -1.20 -14.76 10.37
CA ALA A 488 -1.77 -14.92 11.70
C ALA A 488 -1.98 -13.58 12.43
N LEU A 489 -1.04 -12.64 12.32
CA LEU A 489 -1.02 -11.41 13.12
C LEU A 489 -1.70 -10.21 12.45
N ARG A 490 -1.65 -10.06 11.12
CA ARG A 490 -2.27 -8.90 10.44
C ARG A 490 -3.75 -8.71 10.74
N PRO A 491 -4.61 -9.76 10.69
CA PRO A 491 -6.03 -9.61 11.01
C PRO A 491 -6.27 -9.13 12.44
N GLU A 492 -5.38 -9.51 13.35
CA GLU A 492 -5.47 -9.15 14.76
C GLU A 492 -5.00 -7.72 15.03
N PHE A 493 -4.00 -7.22 14.29
CA PHE A 493 -3.40 -5.89 14.47
C PHE A 493 -3.49 -5.02 13.21
N PRO A 494 -4.70 -4.67 12.71
CA PRO A 494 -4.86 -3.96 11.43
C PRO A 494 -4.31 -2.52 11.44
N ALA A 495 -4.16 -1.91 12.63
CA ALA A 495 -3.63 -0.56 12.79
C ALA A 495 -2.12 -0.50 13.05
N ALA A 496 -1.45 -1.66 13.24
CA ALA A 496 -0.02 -1.71 13.47
C ALA A 496 0.75 -1.73 12.14
N LEU A 497 1.91 -1.07 12.11
CA LEU A 497 2.84 -1.17 11.00
C LEU A 497 3.65 -2.46 11.12
N PHE A 498 3.67 -3.27 10.06
CA PHE A 498 4.53 -4.45 10.02
C PHE A 498 5.83 -4.13 9.28
N PHE A 499 6.94 -4.63 9.81
CA PHE A 499 8.23 -4.51 9.15
C PHE A 499 9.05 -5.80 9.25
N THR A 500 9.99 -5.99 8.33
CA THR A 500 10.91 -7.13 8.30
C THR A 500 12.27 -6.70 7.75
N ASN A 501 13.27 -7.54 7.96
CA ASN A 501 14.52 -7.50 7.22
C ASN A 501 14.47 -8.44 5.99
N ASN A 502 15.43 -8.23 5.09
CA ASN A 502 15.73 -9.05 3.91
C ASN A 502 14.59 -9.11 2.89
N TYR A 503 14.82 -8.50 1.73
CA TYR A 503 13.88 -8.54 0.61
C TYR A 503 13.80 -9.94 -0.02
N ASP A 504 12.57 -10.39 -0.31
CA ASP A 504 12.26 -11.57 -1.11
C ASP A 504 11.01 -11.31 -1.97
N ALA A 505 11.04 -11.79 -3.22
CA ALA A 505 9.97 -11.67 -4.20
C ALA A 505 8.67 -12.38 -3.79
N HIS A 506 8.68 -13.30 -2.82
CA HIS A 506 7.44 -13.86 -2.28
C HIS A 506 6.57 -12.78 -1.61
N PHE A 507 7.17 -11.72 -1.06
CA PHE A 507 6.37 -10.63 -0.49
C PHE A 507 5.57 -9.86 -1.55
N GLU A 508 6.00 -9.92 -2.81
CA GLU A 508 5.32 -9.31 -3.95
C GLU A 508 4.26 -10.22 -4.58
N ARG A 509 4.16 -11.48 -4.13
CA ARG A 509 3.16 -12.39 -4.66
C ARG A 509 1.78 -11.88 -4.33
N ARG A 510 0.94 -11.87 -5.35
CA ARG A 510 -0.44 -11.44 -5.22
C ARG A 510 -1.26 -12.31 -4.28
N ASP A 511 -1.02 -13.63 -4.28
CA ASP A 511 -1.71 -14.57 -3.40
C ASP A 511 -1.44 -14.29 -1.91
N ASP A 512 -0.34 -13.60 -1.61
CA ASP A 512 0.09 -13.22 -0.27
C ASP A 512 -0.22 -11.76 0.07
N TRP A 513 -0.84 -11.02 -0.86
CA TRP A 513 -1.08 -9.57 -0.76
C TRP A 513 -1.81 -9.17 0.53
N ASP A 514 -2.85 -9.90 0.91
CA ASP A 514 -3.64 -9.63 2.12
C ASP A 514 -2.76 -9.64 3.39
N ALA A 515 -1.65 -10.39 3.38
CA ALA A 515 -0.70 -10.48 4.48
C ALA A 515 0.50 -9.52 4.31
N THR A 516 0.90 -9.17 3.09
CA THR A 516 2.14 -8.43 2.81
C THR A 516 1.93 -6.95 2.47
N HIS A 517 0.71 -6.50 2.17
CA HIS A 517 0.38 -5.09 1.88
C HIS A 517 0.87 -4.11 2.96
N ASN A 518 1.56 -3.02 2.59
CA ASN A 518 2.22 -2.07 3.51
C ASN A 518 3.24 -2.73 4.46
N LEU A 519 3.85 -3.85 4.07
CA LEU A 519 5.02 -4.38 4.78
C LEU A 519 6.24 -3.53 4.44
N VAL A 520 6.89 -2.97 5.46
CA VAL A 520 8.14 -2.22 5.31
C VAL A 520 9.31 -3.19 5.41
N ILE A 521 10.21 -3.17 4.44
CA ILE A 521 11.33 -4.10 4.35
C ILE A 521 12.63 -3.29 4.30
N ALA A 522 13.55 -3.55 5.23
CA ALA A 522 14.92 -3.10 5.08
C ALA A 522 15.82 -4.24 4.60
N SER A 523 16.65 -3.96 3.61
CA SER A 523 17.45 -4.97 2.95
C SER A 523 18.74 -4.36 2.42
N PRO A 524 19.88 -5.08 2.46
CA PRO A 524 21.11 -4.62 1.80
C PRO A 524 20.89 -4.35 0.31
N PHE A 525 20.18 -5.27 -0.35
CA PHE A 525 19.86 -5.18 -1.77
C PHE A 525 18.38 -5.47 -2.03
N GLY A 526 17.87 -5.01 -3.18
CA GLY A 526 16.57 -5.40 -3.72
C GLY A 526 16.71 -6.52 -4.77
N SER A 527 15.72 -6.66 -5.63
CA SER A 527 15.71 -7.62 -6.76
C SER A 527 16.73 -7.32 -7.85
N ALA A 528 17.31 -6.13 -7.91
CA ALA A 528 18.31 -5.78 -8.91
C ALA A 528 19.41 -4.89 -8.32
N LEU A 529 20.63 -5.08 -8.83
CA LEU A 529 21.73 -4.15 -8.64
C LEU A 529 21.49 -2.89 -9.52
N LEU A 530 22.03 -1.74 -9.12
CA LEU A 530 21.89 -0.53 -9.91
C LEU A 530 22.51 -0.69 -11.31
N GLU A 531 21.82 -0.16 -12.34
CA GLU A 531 22.24 -0.22 -13.75
C GLU A 531 23.65 0.35 -14.01
N ALA A 532 24.21 1.12 -13.08
CA ALA A 532 25.58 1.62 -13.20
C ALA A 532 26.65 0.54 -12.99
N TYR A 533 26.34 -0.49 -12.21
CA TYR A 533 27.27 -1.58 -11.89
C TYR A 533 27.07 -2.83 -12.75
N SER A 534 25.97 -2.91 -13.51
CA SER A 534 25.68 -4.03 -14.42
C SER A 534 25.40 -3.49 -15.82
N ARG A 535 26.18 -3.94 -16.81
CA ARG A 535 25.99 -3.56 -18.22
C ARG A 535 25.01 -4.48 -18.92
N GLN A 536 24.87 -5.72 -18.45
CA GLN A 536 23.91 -6.69 -18.98
C GLN A 536 22.53 -6.48 -18.37
N ARG A 537 21.47 -6.67 -19.17
CA ARG A 537 20.08 -6.64 -18.68
C ARG A 537 19.71 -8.03 -18.16
N ILE A 538 20.14 -8.34 -16.95
CA ILE A 538 19.81 -9.60 -16.27
C ILE A 538 18.37 -9.53 -15.74
N ALA A 539 17.68 -10.66 -15.71
CA ALA A 539 16.37 -10.75 -15.08
C ALA A 539 16.47 -10.43 -13.57
N PRO A 540 15.49 -9.73 -12.98
CA PRO A 540 15.50 -9.44 -11.55
C PRO A 540 15.66 -10.71 -10.70
N PHE A 541 16.53 -10.64 -9.70
CA PHE A 541 16.74 -11.67 -8.70
C PHE A 541 15.56 -11.77 -7.73
N ARG A 542 15.40 -12.94 -7.15
CA ARG A 542 14.27 -13.28 -6.28
C ARG A 542 14.45 -12.81 -4.85
N ASP A 543 15.68 -12.63 -4.37
CA ASP A 543 15.93 -12.20 -3.00
C ASP A 543 17.24 -11.39 -2.87
N THR A 544 17.43 -10.78 -1.71
CA THR A 544 18.65 -10.02 -1.39
C THR A 544 19.92 -10.86 -1.36
N ASN A 545 19.84 -12.14 -0.96
CA ASN A 545 21.00 -13.02 -0.86
C ASN A 545 21.53 -13.35 -2.25
N GLN A 546 20.65 -13.53 -3.22
CA GLN A 546 20.93 -13.78 -4.62
C GLN A 546 21.62 -12.56 -5.24
N THR A 547 21.06 -11.36 -5.03
CA THR A 547 21.72 -10.11 -5.46
C THR A 547 23.08 -9.94 -4.79
N SER A 548 23.21 -10.29 -3.51
CA SER A 548 24.48 -10.21 -2.80
C SER A 548 25.52 -11.23 -3.30
N MET A 549 25.13 -12.47 -3.62
CA MET A 549 26.01 -13.46 -4.25
C MET A 549 26.49 -13.00 -5.63
N TYR A 550 25.62 -12.34 -6.40
CA TYR A 550 25.98 -11.73 -7.67
C TYR A 550 27.03 -10.62 -7.47
N VAL A 551 26.80 -9.68 -6.54
CA VAL A 551 27.78 -8.63 -6.18
C VAL A 551 29.08 -9.24 -5.66
N GLY A 552 29.01 -10.27 -4.83
CA GLY A 552 30.16 -11.00 -4.31
C GLY A 552 30.99 -11.62 -5.43
N THR A 553 30.34 -12.12 -6.48
CA THR A 553 31.01 -12.64 -7.67
C THR A 553 31.66 -11.52 -8.47
N LEU A 554 30.99 -10.39 -8.67
CA LEU A 554 31.58 -9.23 -9.34
C LEU A 554 32.77 -8.64 -8.58
N ALA A 555 32.76 -8.70 -7.25
CA ALA A 555 33.88 -8.33 -6.40
C ALA A 555 35.03 -9.35 -6.53
N ALA A 556 34.71 -10.65 -6.50
CA ALA A 556 35.69 -11.72 -6.71
C ALA A 556 36.36 -11.61 -8.09
N THR A 557 35.63 -11.28 -9.15
CA THR A 557 36.19 -11.10 -10.48
C THR A 557 36.83 -9.72 -10.68
N THR A 558 36.85 -8.84 -9.68
CA THR A 558 37.35 -7.45 -9.77
C THR A 558 36.62 -6.58 -10.80
N LYS A 559 35.41 -6.99 -11.21
CA LYS A 559 34.55 -6.23 -12.11
C LYS A 559 34.04 -4.95 -11.46
N ILE A 560 33.69 -5.03 -10.18
CA ILE A 560 33.41 -3.88 -9.32
C ILE A 560 34.64 -3.65 -8.44
N ARG A 561 35.04 -2.39 -8.26
CA ARG A 561 36.18 -2.04 -7.41
C ARG A 561 35.82 -2.20 -5.94
N PHE A 562 36.79 -2.54 -5.10
CA PHE A 562 36.54 -2.77 -3.69
C PHE A 562 36.06 -1.53 -2.94
N GLU A 563 36.42 -0.32 -3.38
CA GLU A 563 35.91 0.93 -2.79
C GLU A 563 34.41 1.09 -3.04
N ASP A 564 33.95 0.70 -4.24
CA ASP A 564 32.53 0.74 -4.61
C ASP A 564 31.73 -0.37 -3.88
N VAL A 565 32.36 -1.52 -3.61
CA VAL A 565 31.78 -2.56 -2.74
C VAL A 565 31.64 -2.06 -1.32
N GLN A 566 32.66 -1.37 -0.81
CA GLN A 566 32.63 -0.81 0.53
C GLN A 566 31.55 0.26 0.65
N SER A 567 31.28 1.09 -0.37
CA SER A 567 30.16 2.06 -0.31
C SER A 567 28.79 1.38 -0.20
N LEU A 568 28.58 0.28 -0.94
CA LEU A 568 27.34 -0.50 -0.90
C LEU A 568 27.12 -1.20 0.45
N SER A 569 28.18 -1.56 1.17
CA SER A 569 28.09 -2.34 2.41
C SER A 569 27.61 -1.53 3.64
N TRP A 570 27.33 -0.24 3.54
CA TRP A 570 26.76 0.57 4.64
C TRP A 570 25.52 1.38 4.23
N GLN A 571 25.00 1.15 3.02
CA GLN A 571 23.84 1.86 2.49
C GLN A 571 22.69 0.88 2.22
N PRO A 572 21.97 0.44 3.27
CA PRO A 572 20.80 -0.41 3.12
C PRO A 572 19.66 0.32 2.43
N ARG A 573 18.73 -0.46 1.87
CA ARG A 573 17.56 0.01 1.13
C ARG A 573 16.27 -0.28 1.88
N ILE A 574 15.31 0.63 1.78
CA ILE A 574 13.97 0.51 2.35
C ILE A 574 12.96 0.32 1.23
N PHE A 575 12.12 -0.70 1.37
CA PHE A 575 11.04 -0.99 0.46
C PHE A 575 9.70 -1.02 1.20
N GLU A 576 8.62 -0.68 0.52
CA GLU A 576 7.26 -0.89 0.98
C GLU A 576 6.48 -1.70 -0.05
N ILE A 577 5.80 -2.75 0.40
CA ILE A 577 5.06 -3.64 -0.49
C ILE A 577 3.75 -2.98 -0.94
N SER A 578 3.66 -2.74 -2.25
CA SER A 578 2.53 -2.10 -2.94
C SER A 578 1.81 -3.09 -3.85
N ARG A 579 0.61 -2.74 -4.34
CA ARG A 579 -0.18 -3.60 -5.26
C ARG A 579 0.57 -3.96 -6.54
N ARG A 580 1.65 -3.23 -6.86
CA ARG A 580 2.49 -3.40 -8.05
C ARG A 580 3.86 -4.04 -7.73
N GLY A 581 4.03 -4.61 -6.55
CA GLY A 581 5.31 -5.13 -6.05
C GLY A 581 5.99 -4.17 -5.08
N ALA A 582 7.27 -4.38 -4.79
CA ALA A 582 8.02 -3.55 -3.85
C ALA A 582 8.31 -2.16 -4.41
N TYR A 583 7.91 -1.14 -3.65
CA TYR A 583 8.20 0.25 -3.94
C TYR A 583 9.43 0.69 -3.14
N ASP A 584 10.44 1.26 -3.81
CA ASP A 584 11.67 1.70 -3.17
C ASP A 584 11.52 3.08 -2.52
N LEU A 585 11.70 3.14 -1.20
CA LEU A 585 11.65 4.33 -0.35
C LEU A 585 13.03 4.83 0.10
N SER A 586 14.10 4.20 -0.40
CA SER A 586 15.47 4.47 0.01
C SER A 586 15.90 5.90 -0.32
N PRO A 587 16.73 6.53 0.54
CA PRO A 587 17.41 7.75 0.16
C PRO A 587 18.38 7.50 -1.01
N PRO A 588 18.78 8.55 -1.74
CA PRO A 588 19.76 8.44 -2.81
C PRO A 588 21.13 8.00 -2.26
N LEU A 589 21.85 7.23 -3.07
CA LEU A 589 23.15 6.66 -2.66
C LEU A 589 24.23 7.74 -2.60
N TYR A 590 25.19 7.54 -1.71
CA TYR A 590 26.36 8.40 -1.53
C TYR A 590 27.61 7.68 -2.00
N ARG A 591 28.47 8.37 -2.77
CA ARG A 591 29.83 7.88 -3.07
C ARG A 591 30.85 8.68 -2.29
N TRP A 592 31.76 7.95 -1.65
CA TRP A 592 32.92 8.54 -0.98
C TRP A 592 34.16 8.20 -1.80
N ASP A 593 34.80 9.20 -2.39
CA ASP A 593 36.07 9.04 -3.11
C ASP A 593 37.23 9.39 -2.16
N PRO A 594 38.13 8.43 -1.83
CA PRO A 594 39.29 8.68 -0.99
C PRO A 594 40.25 9.66 -1.69
N GLY A 595 40.20 10.94 -1.29
CA GLY A 595 41.02 12.01 -1.87
C GLY A 595 40.28 13.35 -1.97
N GLU A 596 38.95 13.32 -1.99
CA GLU A 596 38.11 14.51 -1.92
C GLU A 596 37.48 14.65 -0.53
N SER A 597 37.57 15.84 0.07
CA SER A 597 36.96 16.14 1.37
C SER A 597 35.43 16.23 1.33
N LYS A 598 34.82 16.09 0.14
CA LYS A 598 33.39 16.27 -0.09
C LYS A 598 32.77 14.93 -0.49
N VAL A 599 31.78 14.49 0.27
CA VAL A 599 30.91 13.37 -0.13
C VAL A 599 30.21 13.76 -1.42
N ILE A 600 30.45 13.02 -2.50
CA ILE A 600 29.78 13.28 -3.77
C ILE A 600 28.40 12.64 -3.68
N PHE A 601 27.38 13.51 -3.71
CA PHE A 601 26.02 13.07 -3.93
C PHE A 601 25.88 12.72 -5.41
N GLU A 602 25.90 11.42 -5.72
CA GLU A 602 25.87 10.97 -7.09
C GLU A 602 24.39 10.88 -7.52
N SER A 603 23.74 12.03 -7.77
CA SER A 603 22.36 12.12 -8.30
C SER A 603 22.22 11.62 -9.75
N ARG A 604 23.21 10.87 -10.24
CA ARG A 604 23.34 10.44 -11.64
C ARG A 604 22.71 9.05 -11.89
N TYR A 605 22.08 8.45 -10.88
CA TYR A 605 21.44 7.12 -10.96
C TYR A 605 19.96 7.23 -11.42
N GLY A 606 19.77 7.71 -12.66
CA GLY A 606 18.52 8.24 -13.23
C GLY A 606 17.37 7.27 -13.57
N LYS A 607 17.10 6.24 -12.76
CA LYS A 607 15.90 5.39 -12.96
C LYS A 607 15.08 5.04 -11.72
N ASN A 608 15.68 4.91 -10.53
CA ASN A 608 14.90 4.73 -9.30
C ASN A 608 14.44 6.06 -8.69
N GLU A 609 15.18 7.16 -8.91
CA GLU A 609 14.68 8.52 -8.60
C GLU A 609 13.44 8.89 -9.41
N ARG A 610 13.27 8.30 -10.60
CA ARG A 610 12.06 8.49 -11.41
C ARG A 610 10.80 8.13 -10.64
N ASN A 611 10.79 7.14 -9.74
CA ASN A 611 9.55 6.80 -9.03
C ASN A 611 9.12 7.87 -8.02
N ASN A 612 10.06 8.53 -7.34
CA ASN A 612 9.69 9.56 -6.37
C ASN A 612 9.40 10.92 -7.02
N THR A 613 9.94 11.19 -8.21
CA THR A 613 9.70 12.45 -8.95
C THR A 613 9.03 12.26 -10.30
N TRP A 614 8.38 11.11 -10.56
CA TRP A 614 7.87 10.76 -11.89
C TRP A 614 6.94 11.82 -12.45
N PHE A 615 6.05 12.37 -11.61
CA PHE A 615 5.06 13.35 -12.03
C PHE A 615 5.73 14.68 -12.43
N ARG A 616 6.73 15.15 -11.67
CA ARG A 616 7.56 16.32 -12.00
C ARG A 616 8.34 16.10 -13.29
N ASP A 617 8.95 14.93 -13.44
CA ASP A 617 9.72 14.59 -14.64
C ASP A 617 8.79 14.51 -15.86
N TRP A 618 7.68 13.81 -15.74
CA TRP A 618 6.62 13.78 -16.75
C TRP A 618 6.12 15.19 -17.11
N LEU A 619 6.01 16.09 -16.13
CA LEU A 619 5.53 17.46 -16.34
C LEU A 619 6.53 18.36 -17.08
N PHE A 620 7.84 18.21 -16.79
CA PHE A 620 8.87 19.16 -17.23
C PHE A 620 9.95 18.62 -18.17
N THR A 621 10.27 17.32 -18.17
CA THR A 621 11.43 16.76 -18.94
C THR A 621 11.08 16.12 -20.29
N GLY A 622 9.84 16.27 -20.78
CA GLY A 622 9.46 15.88 -22.15
C GLY A 622 9.91 16.89 -23.22
N SER A 623 10.65 16.42 -24.22
CA SER A 623 11.18 17.12 -25.41
C SER A 623 10.49 18.43 -25.82
N GLY A 624 11.20 19.57 -25.73
CA GLY A 624 10.96 20.83 -26.45
C GLY A 624 9.79 21.69 -25.97
N TYR A 625 8.65 21.08 -25.65
CA TYR A 625 7.47 21.71 -25.06
C TYR A 625 6.93 20.76 -24.00
N GLY A 626 7.28 20.97 -22.73
CA GLY A 626 6.87 20.08 -21.64
C GLY A 626 5.36 19.85 -21.61
N VAL A 627 4.93 18.68 -21.11
CA VAL A 627 3.52 18.25 -21.02
C VAL A 627 2.63 19.32 -20.37
N ILE A 628 3.20 20.15 -19.51
CA ILE A 628 2.54 21.32 -18.92
C ILE A 628 1.89 22.25 -19.95
N TRP A 629 2.50 22.51 -21.11
CA TRP A 629 1.94 23.39 -22.14
C TRP A 629 0.73 22.77 -22.83
N TRP A 630 0.77 21.44 -23.04
CA TRP A 630 -0.38 20.68 -23.53
C TRP A 630 -1.52 20.67 -22.52
N LEU A 631 -1.23 20.56 -21.21
CA LEU A 631 -2.24 20.67 -20.17
C LEU A 631 -2.84 22.07 -20.08
N ILE A 632 -2.02 23.13 -20.24
CA ILE A 632 -2.50 24.52 -20.30
C ILE A 632 -3.37 24.72 -21.53
N ALA A 633 -2.95 24.26 -22.71
CA ALA A 633 -3.74 24.34 -23.93
C ALA A 633 -5.06 23.57 -23.79
N LEU A 634 -5.03 22.34 -23.27
CA LEU A 634 -6.21 21.54 -22.98
C LEU A 634 -7.13 22.26 -21.99
N GLY A 635 -6.58 22.79 -20.89
CA GLY A 635 -7.33 23.59 -19.92
C GLY A 635 -8.00 24.80 -20.56
N LEU A 636 -7.29 25.56 -21.40
CA LEU A 636 -7.84 26.70 -22.14
C LEU A 636 -8.94 26.27 -23.13
N THR A 637 -8.78 25.15 -23.84
CA THR A 637 -9.82 24.62 -24.73
C THR A 637 -11.06 24.16 -23.97
N VAL A 638 -10.88 23.49 -22.82
CA VAL A 638 -12.00 23.08 -21.95
C VAL A 638 -12.71 24.31 -21.37
N LEU A 639 -11.97 25.34 -20.95
CA LEU A 639 -12.56 26.61 -20.51
C LEU A 639 -13.30 27.31 -21.66
N ALA A 640 -12.75 27.32 -22.87
CA ALA A 640 -13.40 27.86 -24.05
C ALA A 640 -14.67 27.08 -24.43
N MET A 641 -14.63 25.75 -24.37
CA MET A 641 -15.81 24.89 -24.58
C MET A 641 -16.86 25.10 -23.48
N ALA A 642 -16.46 25.19 -22.21
CA ALA A 642 -17.37 25.46 -21.10
C ALA A 642 -18.00 26.86 -21.22
N ALA A 643 -17.23 27.86 -21.65
CA ALA A 643 -17.74 29.20 -21.95
C ALA A 643 -18.71 29.17 -23.14
N TRP A 644 -18.38 28.45 -24.22
CA TRP A 644 -19.23 28.26 -25.38
C TRP A 644 -20.55 27.56 -25.04
N ILE A 645 -20.49 26.47 -24.27
CA ILE A 645 -21.65 25.72 -23.78
C ILE A 645 -22.50 26.59 -22.84
N SER A 646 -21.88 27.38 -21.97
CA SER A 646 -22.61 28.31 -21.08
C SER A 646 -23.30 29.43 -21.87
N VAL A 647 -22.72 29.86 -23.00
CA VAL A 647 -23.33 30.82 -23.92
C VAL A 647 -24.44 30.19 -24.77
N SER A 648 -24.35 28.90 -25.12
CA SER A 648 -25.32 28.20 -25.97
C SER A 648 -26.50 27.59 -25.23
N ILE A 649 -26.32 27.11 -23.98
CA ILE A 649 -27.38 26.55 -23.12
C ILE A 649 -28.21 27.63 -22.43
N ALA A 650 -27.73 28.89 -22.36
CA ALA A 650 -28.52 30.00 -21.90
C ALA A 650 -29.74 30.20 -22.81
N ARG A 651 -30.89 29.64 -22.41
CA ARG A 651 -32.18 29.75 -23.10
C ARG A 651 -32.39 31.21 -23.52
N ARG A 652 -32.49 31.45 -24.83
CA ARG A 652 -32.78 32.77 -25.43
C ARG A 652 -34.14 33.36 -24.99
N THR A 653 -34.94 32.64 -24.19
CA THR A 653 -36.32 32.96 -23.83
C THR A 653 -36.53 33.44 -22.39
N LEU A 654 -35.48 33.60 -21.57
CA LEU A 654 -35.60 34.28 -20.27
C LEU A 654 -35.32 35.79 -20.43
N PRO A 655 -36.21 36.71 -19.97
CA PRO A 655 -35.98 38.14 -20.07
C PRO A 655 -34.84 38.53 -19.13
N GLY A 656 -33.64 38.72 -19.69
CA GLY A 656 -32.42 38.94 -18.91
C GLY A 656 -31.16 38.43 -19.62
N GLY A 657 -30.92 38.92 -20.83
CA GLY A 657 -29.64 38.76 -21.54
C GLY A 657 -28.56 39.63 -20.89
N GLY A 658 -28.14 39.27 -19.68
CA GLY A 658 -27.13 40.00 -18.90
C GLY A 658 -25.76 40.15 -19.56
N THR A 659 -24.96 41.08 -19.02
CA THR A 659 -23.58 41.39 -19.41
C THR A 659 -22.66 40.16 -19.32
N ALA A 660 -21.49 40.20 -19.98
CA ALA A 660 -20.52 39.10 -19.97
C ALA A 660 -20.19 38.61 -18.55
N LEU A 661 -20.16 39.52 -17.57
CA LEU A 661 -19.93 39.21 -16.16
C LEU A 661 -21.06 38.37 -15.53
N GLU A 662 -22.32 38.59 -15.91
CA GLU A 662 -23.46 37.79 -15.40
C GLU A 662 -23.55 36.41 -16.04
N ARG A 663 -23.05 36.28 -17.28
CA ARG A 663 -22.90 34.97 -17.95
C ARG A 663 -21.75 34.18 -17.33
N LEU A 664 -20.63 34.85 -17.02
CA LEU A 664 -19.50 34.25 -16.29
C LEU A 664 -19.91 33.82 -14.87
N LYS A 665 -20.66 34.66 -14.13
CA LYS A 665 -21.22 34.29 -12.82
C LYS A 665 -22.11 33.05 -12.90
N ARG A 666 -22.92 32.89 -13.96
CA ARG A 666 -23.72 31.68 -14.20
C ARG A 666 -22.87 30.45 -14.52
N ALA A 667 -21.80 30.62 -15.29
CA ALA A 667 -20.86 29.54 -15.60
C ALA A 667 -20.08 29.07 -14.35
N LEU A 668 -19.63 29.99 -13.49
CA LEU A 668 -18.92 29.69 -12.23
C LEU A 668 -19.82 29.00 -11.18
N VAL A 669 -21.14 29.17 -11.27
CA VAL A 669 -22.14 28.50 -10.43
C VAL A 669 -22.57 27.13 -11.03
N SER A 670 -22.07 26.77 -12.22
CA SER A 670 -22.36 25.49 -12.86
C SER A 670 -21.65 24.33 -12.17
N THR A 671 -22.42 23.31 -11.78
CA THR A 671 -21.89 22.05 -11.23
C THR A 671 -20.98 21.33 -12.21
N THR A 672 -21.30 21.40 -13.50
CA THR A 672 -20.52 20.75 -14.56
C THR A 672 -19.15 21.39 -14.72
N PHE A 673 -19.05 22.72 -14.54
CA PHE A 673 -17.78 23.44 -14.59
C PHE A 673 -16.84 23.01 -13.46
N TRP A 674 -17.35 22.91 -12.23
CA TRP A 674 -16.54 22.47 -11.08
C TRP A 674 -16.09 21.02 -11.18
N LEU A 675 -16.93 20.13 -11.72
CA LEU A 675 -16.56 18.73 -11.95
C LEU A 675 -15.47 18.58 -13.03
N VAL A 676 -15.55 19.36 -14.11
CA VAL A 676 -14.63 19.25 -15.25
C VAL A 676 -13.33 20.02 -15.05
N CYS A 677 -13.37 21.18 -14.38
CA CYS A 677 -12.21 22.05 -14.21
C CYS A 677 -11.69 22.07 -12.77
N GLY A 678 -12.57 22.27 -11.79
CA GLY A 678 -12.16 22.47 -10.38
C GLY A 678 -11.53 21.23 -9.75
N GLY A 679 -12.15 20.06 -9.92
CA GLY A 679 -11.64 18.79 -9.41
C GLY A 679 -10.23 18.45 -9.93
N PRO A 680 -10.02 18.37 -11.26
CA PRO A 680 -8.71 18.08 -11.84
C PRO A 680 -7.63 19.10 -11.47
N VAL A 681 -7.95 20.41 -11.42
CA VAL A 681 -7.00 21.45 -10.97
C VAL A 681 -6.60 21.23 -9.52
N THR A 682 -7.54 20.86 -8.65
CA THR A 682 -7.25 20.56 -7.24
C THR A 682 -6.32 19.36 -7.11
N ILE A 683 -6.61 18.27 -7.85
CA ILE A 683 -5.77 17.07 -7.90
C ILE A 683 -4.35 17.44 -8.36
N PHE A 684 -4.24 18.25 -9.41
CA PHE A 684 -2.96 18.71 -9.96
C PHE A 684 -2.15 19.55 -8.95
N ILE A 685 -2.79 20.49 -8.25
CA ILE A 685 -2.14 21.32 -7.23
C ILE A 685 -1.64 20.45 -6.08
N VAL A 686 -2.45 19.51 -5.58
CA VAL A 686 -2.03 18.62 -4.49
C VAL A 686 -0.89 17.71 -4.94
N ALA A 687 -0.89 17.22 -6.19
CA ALA A 687 0.21 16.43 -6.74
C ALA A 687 1.52 17.23 -6.82
N LEU A 688 1.46 18.52 -7.16
CA LEU A 688 2.62 19.42 -7.10
C LEU A 688 3.10 19.62 -5.66
N VAL A 689 2.19 19.86 -4.71
CA VAL A 689 2.54 20.04 -3.30
C VAL A 689 3.24 18.79 -2.76
N ALA A 690 2.70 17.60 -3.07
CA ALA A 690 3.26 16.32 -2.68
C ALA A 690 4.73 16.19 -3.08
N GLN A 691 5.06 16.45 -4.34
CA GLN A 691 6.41 16.21 -4.84
C GLN A 691 7.44 17.29 -4.46
N TYR A 692 7.02 18.55 -4.27
CA TYR A 692 7.94 19.63 -3.94
C TYR A 692 8.13 19.82 -2.43
N PHE A 693 7.08 19.67 -1.63
CA PHE A 693 7.12 19.97 -0.20
C PHE A 693 7.18 18.72 0.68
N ALA A 694 6.77 17.56 0.17
CA ALA A 694 6.71 16.32 0.95
C ALA A 694 7.28 15.11 0.19
N PRO A 695 8.54 15.17 -0.29
CA PRO A 695 9.14 14.11 -1.10
C PRO A 695 9.34 12.77 -0.37
N GLN A 696 9.14 12.74 0.94
CA GLN A 696 9.19 11.53 1.75
C GLN A 696 7.96 10.65 1.53
N GLU A 697 6.78 11.19 1.21
CA GLU A 697 5.59 10.40 0.96
C GLU A 697 5.50 10.06 -0.54
N PRO A 698 5.45 8.78 -0.95
CA PRO A 698 5.39 8.42 -2.35
C PRO A 698 4.10 8.92 -3.01
N LEU A 699 4.18 9.44 -4.24
CA LEU A 699 3.00 9.84 -5.02
C LEU A 699 2.52 8.67 -5.88
N ALA A 700 1.61 7.84 -5.35
CA ALA A 700 1.17 6.61 -6.02
C ALA A 700 -0.35 6.35 -5.89
N PHE A 701 -1.11 6.62 -6.96
CA PHE A 701 -2.57 6.72 -6.92
C PHE A 701 -3.37 5.48 -6.53
N PHE A 702 -2.98 4.29 -6.97
CA PHE A 702 -3.75 3.03 -6.78
C PHE A 702 -2.85 1.90 -6.31
N SER A 703 -1.83 2.26 -5.55
CA SER A 703 -0.77 1.35 -5.11
C SER A 703 -1.02 0.78 -3.71
N GLY A 704 -1.94 1.39 -2.95
CA GLY A 704 -2.21 1.06 -1.55
C GLY A 704 -1.17 1.58 -0.56
N ILE A 705 -0.26 2.48 -0.94
CA ILE A 705 0.85 2.95 -0.07
C ILE A 705 0.98 4.48 -0.03
N SER A 706 -0.06 5.22 -0.44
CA SER A 706 0.03 6.68 -0.60
C SER A 706 -1.21 7.38 -0.05
N ILE A 707 -1.01 8.34 0.85
CA ILE A 707 -2.09 9.18 1.37
C ILE A 707 -2.58 10.22 0.35
N TRP A 708 -1.78 10.61 -0.65
CA TRP A 708 -2.09 11.75 -1.52
C TRP A 708 -3.43 11.67 -2.25
N PRO A 709 -3.88 10.52 -2.80
CA PRO A 709 -5.21 10.40 -3.40
C PRO A 709 -6.33 10.67 -2.39
N THR A 710 -6.11 10.30 -1.13
CA THR A 710 -7.03 10.58 -0.02
C THR A 710 -7.14 12.08 0.21
N GLU A 711 -6.00 12.77 0.28
CA GLU A 711 -5.96 14.21 0.50
C GLU A 711 -6.51 15.00 -0.69
N MET A 712 -6.28 14.53 -1.92
CA MET A 712 -6.90 15.08 -3.13
C MET A 712 -8.42 15.00 -3.06
N LEU A 713 -8.98 13.84 -2.71
CA LEU A 713 -10.43 13.68 -2.58
C LEU A 713 -10.98 14.54 -1.44
N ARG A 714 -10.35 14.56 -0.26
CA ARG A 714 -10.79 15.41 0.86
C ARG A 714 -10.77 16.90 0.51
N MET A 715 -9.74 17.37 -0.20
CA MET A 715 -9.66 18.76 -0.66
C MET A 715 -10.73 19.08 -1.71
N VAL A 716 -11.00 18.16 -2.64
CA VAL A 716 -12.13 18.28 -3.58
C VAL A 716 -13.47 18.32 -2.83
N ALA A 717 -13.67 17.49 -1.82
CA ALA A 717 -14.86 17.52 -0.96
C ALA A 717 -15.04 18.87 -0.27
N PHE A 718 -13.97 19.43 0.29
CA PHE A 718 -13.99 20.73 0.94
C PHE A 718 -14.39 21.86 -0.03
N LEU A 719 -13.76 21.91 -1.20
CA LEU A 719 -14.07 22.91 -2.22
C LEU A 719 -15.49 22.75 -2.78
N LEU A 720 -15.94 21.51 -2.99
CA LEU A 720 -17.32 21.21 -3.37
C LEU A 720 -18.31 21.64 -2.28
N ALA A 721 -17.97 21.50 -1.00
CA ALA A 721 -18.83 21.92 0.09
C ALA A 721 -19.04 23.44 0.08
N ILE A 722 -17.95 24.21 -0.11
CA ILE A 722 -18.00 25.67 -0.27
C ILE A 722 -18.87 26.02 -1.49
N PHE A 723 -18.61 25.40 -2.63
CA PHE A 723 -19.35 25.62 -3.85
C PHE A 723 -20.85 25.35 -3.69
N PHE A 724 -21.23 24.22 -3.08
CA PHE A 724 -22.63 23.86 -2.89
C PHE A 724 -23.37 24.80 -1.93
N MET A 725 -22.71 25.37 -0.92
CA MET A 725 -23.31 26.40 -0.08
C MET A 725 -23.66 27.66 -0.90
N PHE A 726 -22.74 28.11 -1.77
CA PHE A 726 -22.98 29.25 -2.65
C PHE A 726 -24.09 28.95 -3.67
N LYS A 727 -24.04 27.77 -4.29
CA LYS A 727 -25.04 27.33 -5.26
C LYS A 727 -26.43 27.25 -4.63
N ALA A 728 -26.56 26.59 -3.47
CA ALA A 728 -27.82 26.51 -2.73
C ALA A 728 -28.37 27.91 -2.39
N GLY A 729 -27.49 28.84 -1.99
CA GLY A 729 -27.87 30.22 -1.72
C GLY A 729 -28.39 30.95 -2.96
N PHE A 730 -27.77 30.74 -4.12
CA PHE A 730 -28.22 31.31 -5.39
C PHE A 730 -29.56 30.74 -5.83
N ASP A 731 -29.69 29.40 -5.82
CA ASP A 731 -30.91 28.68 -6.22
C ASP A 731 -32.12 29.09 -5.36
N LEU A 732 -31.93 29.18 -4.04
CA LEU A 732 -32.98 29.61 -3.10
C LEU A 732 -33.43 31.06 -3.31
N ARG A 733 -32.51 31.97 -3.69
CA ARG A 733 -32.81 33.38 -3.98
C ARG A 733 -33.48 33.54 -5.36
N ALA A 734 -33.02 32.80 -6.36
CA ALA A 734 -33.63 32.81 -7.69
C ALA A 734 -35.06 32.28 -7.64
N ASN A 735 -35.30 31.19 -6.89
CA ASN A 735 -36.64 30.68 -6.65
C ASN A 735 -37.52 31.65 -5.86
N ALA A 736 -36.98 32.36 -4.86
CA ALA A 736 -37.73 33.38 -4.13
C ALA A 736 -38.23 34.51 -5.05
N LYS A 737 -37.35 35.05 -5.92
CA LYS A 737 -37.75 36.06 -6.93
C LYS A 737 -38.79 35.55 -7.91
N LYS A 738 -38.68 34.27 -8.32
CA LYS A 738 -39.69 33.64 -9.19
C LYS A 738 -41.05 33.57 -8.51
N ILE A 739 -41.08 33.12 -7.25
CA ILE A 739 -42.30 33.02 -6.44
C ILE A 739 -42.92 34.42 -6.21
N GLU A 740 -42.11 35.43 -5.88
CA GLU A 740 -42.58 36.82 -5.70
C GLU A 740 -43.26 37.36 -6.97
N ALA A 741 -42.71 37.07 -8.15
CA ALA A 741 -43.28 37.48 -9.43
C ALA A 741 -44.54 36.69 -9.82
N GLU A 742 -44.59 35.39 -9.52
CA GLU A 742 -45.69 34.50 -9.90
C GLU A 742 -46.95 34.74 -9.04
N PHE A 743 -46.76 35.00 -7.75
CA PHE A 743 -47.83 35.26 -6.77
C PHE A 743 -48.08 36.76 -6.50
N SER A 744 -47.50 37.67 -7.31
CA SER A 744 -47.69 39.13 -7.23
C SER A 744 -47.51 39.73 -5.83
N PHE A 745 -46.57 39.24 -5.03
CA PHE A 745 -46.33 39.77 -3.69
C PHE A 745 -45.65 41.15 -3.76
N ALA A 746 -46.15 42.12 -2.99
CA ALA A 746 -45.50 43.43 -2.89
C ALA A 746 -44.09 43.28 -2.29
N PRO A 747 -43.07 43.99 -2.82
CA PRO A 747 -41.72 43.95 -2.26
C PRO A 747 -41.69 44.70 -0.92
N LEU A 748 -42.08 44.00 0.15
CA LEU A 748 -42.00 44.52 1.51
C LEU A 748 -40.51 44.71 1.87
N PRO A 749 -40.11 45.89 2.39
CA PRO A 749 -38.71 46.16 2.68
C PRO A 749 -38.17 45.16 3.70
N LEU A 750 -37.05 44.52 3.37
CA LEU A 750 -36.34 43.65 4.29
C LEU A 750 -35.80 44.51 5.45
N THR A 751 -36.41 44.39 6.61
CA THR A 751 -36.01 45.12 7.84
C THR A 751 -34.57 44.79 8.27
N ARG A 752 -33.90 45.67 9.01
CA ARG A 752 -32.62 45.33 9.66
C ARG A 752 -32.81 44.14 10.62
N PHE A 753 -31.75 43.36 10.83
CA PHE A 753 -31.75 42.19 11.70
C PHE A 753 -32.38 42.47 13.07
N ARG A 754 -33.33 41.63 13.49
CA ARG A 754 -33.89 41.63 14.86
C ARG A 754 -33.65 40.26 15.50
N TRP A 755 -33.34 40.24 16.80
CA TRP A 755 -33.18 38.99 17.56
C TRP A 755 -34.41 38.08 17.53
N ARG A 756 -35.61 38.65 17.31
CA ARG A 756 -36.86 37.89 17.11
C ARG A 756 -36.90 37.08 15.80
N ASP A 757 -36.02 37.39 14.84
CA ASP A 757 -35.91 36.70 13.55
C ASP A 757 -34.99 35.47 13.62
N LEU A 758 -34.38 35.17 14.79
CA LEU A 758 -33.54 33.99 14.94
C LEU A 758 -34.36 32.70 14.81
N GLY A 759 -35.47 32.59 15.55
CA GLY A 759 -36.33 31.39 15.62
C GLY A 759 -35.54 30.13 15.99
N ILE A 760 -35.28 29.92 17.28
CA ILE A 760 -34.40 28.85 17.79
C ILE A 760 -35.23 27.56 17.98
N GLY A 761 -34.81 26.46 17.35
CA GLY A 761 -35.32 25.10 17.67
C GLY A 761 -36.63 24.67 16.98
N PHE A 762 -37.25 23.61 17.52
CA PHE A 762 -38.57 23.08 17.13
C PHE A 762 -39.74 23.99 17.55
N GLU A 763 -39.50 25.27 17.79
CA GLU A 763 -40.57 26.23 18.04
C GLU A 763 -41.53 26.18 16.86
N HIS A 764 -42.76 25.72 17.13
CA HIS A 764 -43.86 25.98 16.22
C HIS A 764 -43.87 27.49 16.03
N TRP A 765 -43.78 27.94 14.77
CA TRP A 765 -44.04 29.33 14.44
C TRP A 765 -45.39 29.72 15.04
N GLN A 766 -45.36 30.38 16.20
CA GLN A 766 -46.51 30.99 16.84
C GLN A 766 -46.18 32.47 16.91
N MET A 767 -46.79 33.25 16.02
CA MET A 767 -46.74 34.70 16.15
C MET A 767 -47.57 35.10 17.38
N LYS A 768 -46.89 35.50 18.47
CA LYS A 768 -47.56 35.94 19.70
C LYS A 768 -48.19 37.33 19.46
N ASP A 769 -49.52 37.35 19.59
CA ASP A 769 -50.46 38.48 19.71
C ASP A 769 -50.71 39.40 18.50
N SER A 770 -51.88 39.22 17.89
CA SER A 770 -52.88 40.31 17.94
C SER A 770 -54.28 39.72 18.20
N ALA A 771 -54.79 39.98 19.40
CA ALA A 771 -56.18 39.74 19.76
C ALA A 771 -57.08 40.68 18.94
N ARG A 772 -57.70 40.18 17.84
CA ARG A 772 -59.11 40.45 17.42
C ARG A 772 -59.46 40.11 15.96
N THR A 773 -58.55 39.66 15.10
CA THR A 773 -58.92 39.22 13.74
C THR A 773 -58.16 37.98 13.30
N SER A 774 -58.83 36.83 13.33
CA SER A 774 -58.31 35.49 13.05
C SER A 774 -58.12 35.17 11.55
N ARG A 775 -57.41 36.02 10.78
CA ARG A 775 -57.09 35.76 9.36
C ARG A 775 -55.80 36.46 8.93
N PHE A 776 -54.75 35.70 8.57
CA PHE A 776 -53.45 36.21 8.11
C PHE A 776 -53.28 36.19 6.58
N SER A 777 -52.45 37.09 6.05
CA SER A 777 -52.12 37.18 4.61
C SER A 777 -50.92 36.30 4.25
N ALA A 778 -50.97 35.64 3.08
CA ALA A 778 -49.85 34.85 2.54
C ALA A 778 -48.56 35.68 2.35
N GLU A 779 -48.70 36.99 2.09
CA GLU A 779 -47.58 37.93 1.95
C GLU A 779 -46.81 38.14 3.26
N GLU A 780 -47.51 38.24 4.39
CA GLU A 780 -46.92 38.43 5.72
C GLU A 780 -46.17 37.16 6.17
N ALA A 781 -46.78 36.00 5.90
CA ALA A 781 -46.19 34.68 6.07
C ALA A 781 -44.88 34.52 5.27
N TRP A 782 -44.90 34.94 4.00
CA TRP A 782 -43.72 34.91 3.13
C TRP A 782 -42.64 35.92 3.55
N HIS A 783 -43.02 37.13 3.98
CA HIS A 783 -42.06 38.11 4.51
C HIS A 783 -41.36 37.62 5.77
N ALA A 784 -42.10 37.01 6.70
CA ALA A 784 -41.54 36.39 7.90
C ALA A 784 -40.55 35.26 7.56
N TYR A 785 -40.87 34.44 6.56
CA TYR A 785 -39.95 33.43 6.03
C TYR A 785 -38.66 34.06 5.49
N LEU A 786 -38.77 35.09 4.64
CA LEU A 786 -37.63 35.77 4.04
C LEU A 786 -36.74 36.47 5.07
N CYS A 787 -37.33 37.08 6.10
CA CYS A 787 -36.58 37.68 7.21
C CYS A 787 -35.71 36.66 7.95
N ARG A 788 -36.20 35.44 8.16
CA ARG A 788 -35.46 34.34 8.82
C ARG A 788 -34.48 33.62 7.89
N ASN A 789 -34.71 33.71 6.58
CA ASN A 789 -33.84 33.20 5.51
C ASN A 789 -32.69 34.19 5.16
N LYS A 790 -32.60 35.34 5.83
CA LYS A 790 -31.48 36.28 5.70
C LYS A 790 -30.17 35.61 6.13
N PHE A 791 -29.07 36.15 5.61
CA PHE A 791 -27.72 35.65 5.87
C PHE A 791 -27.41 35.57 7.38
N TRP A 792 -27.62 36.67 8.13
CA TRP A 792 -27.26 36.74 9.55
C TRP A 792 -28.07 35.80 10.48
N PRO A 793 -29.41 35.76 10.46
CA PRO A 793 -30.18 34.80 11.25
C PRO A 793 -29.79 33.35 10.97
N ARG A 794 -29.61 33.00 9.69
CA ARG A 794 -29.16 31.67 9.28
C ARG A 794 -27.75 31.37 9.80
N LEU A 795 -26.82 32.31 9.63
CA LEU A 795 -25.43 32.14 10.07
C LEU A 795 -25.35 31.90 11.58
N ILE A 796 -26.15 32.62 12.37
CA ILE A 796 -26.19 32.44 13.83
C ILE A 796 -26.76 31.05 14.19
N ARG A 797 -27.88 30.62 13.59
CA ARG A 797 -28.45 29.28 13.84
C ARG A 797 -27.47 28.16 13.46
N ILE A 798 -26.86 28.25 12.29
CA ILE A 798 -25.83 27.30 11.83
C ILE A 798 -24.63 27.34 12.77
N GLY A 799 -24.18 28.52 13.20
CA GLY A 799 -23.06 28.68 14.12
C GLY A 799 -23.30 28.02 15.47
N ILE A 800 -24.50 28.17 16.05
CA ILE A 800 -24.88 27.49 17.30
C ILE A 800 -24.84 25.97 17.12
N LEU A 801 -25.48 25.44 16.07
CA LEU A 801 -25.47 24.00 15.79
C LEU A 801 -24.07 23.48 15.50
N PHE A 802 -23.25 24.25 14.79
CA PHE A 802 -21.87 23.92 14.49
C PHE A 802 -21.02 23.84 15.77
N VAL A 803 -21.15 24.80 16.69
CA VAL A 803 -20.43 24.77 17.96
C VAL A 803 -20.86 23.57 18.81
N LEU A 804 -22.17 23.34 18.95
CA LEU A 804 -22.70 22.19 19.72
C LEU A 804 -22.26 20.85 19.13
N TYR A 805 -22.36 20.70 17.80
CA TYR A 805 -21.93 19.47 17.13
C TYR A 805 -20.42 19.32 17.13
N SER A 806 -19.65 20.41 17.05
CA SER A 806 -18.20 20.36 17.17
C SER A 806 -17.79 19.88 18.55
N ILE A 807 -18.43 20.38 19.63
CA ILE A 807 -18.22 19.86 20.98
C ILE A 807 -18.54 18.36 21.02
N PHE A 808 -19.70 17.94 20.51
CA PHE A 808 -20.05 16.52 20.41
C PHE A 808 -18.99 15.69 19.65
N ALA A 809 -18.58 16.14 18.47
CA ALA A 809 -17.60 15.47 17.63
C ALA A 809 -16.25 15.38 18.34
N PHE A 810 -15.73 16.48 18.90
CA PHE A 810 -14.49 16.48 19.67
C PHE A 810 -14.58 15.55 20.88
N THR A 811 -15.70 15.54 21.61
CA THR A 811 -15.93 14.60 22.72
C THR A 811 -15.88 13.15 22.23
N VAL A 812 -16.55 12.82 21.12
CA VAL A 812 -16.49 11.47 20.52
C VAL A 812 -15.08 11.11 20.07
N LEU A 813 -14.34 12.03 19.45
CA LEU A 813 -12.95 11.79 19.03
C LEU A 813 -12.00 11.61 20.23
N HIS A 814 -12.28 12.23 21.38
CA HIS A 814 -11.52 12.03 22.61
C HIS A 814 -11.89 10.74 23.35
N LEU A 815 -13.13 10.26 23.24
CA LEU A 815 -13.56 9.01 23.90
C LEU A 815 -12.98 7.75 23.25
N PHE A 816 -12.73 7.78 21.93
CA PHE A 816 -12.22 6.64 21.19
C PHE A 816 -10.79 6.91 20.70
N PRO A 817 -9.80 6.04 21.00
CA PRO A 817 -8.45 6.22 20.49
C PRO A 817 -8.46 6.19 18.96
N GLN A 818 -7.80 7.18 18.35
CA GLN A 818 -7.67 7.24 16.90
C GLN A 818 -6.41 6.52 16.44
N PRO A 819 -6.51 5.61 15.46
CA PRO A 819 -5.32 5.08 14.81
C PRO A 819 -4.61 6.22 14.07
N PRO A 820 -3.27 6.21 14.06
CA PRO A 820 -2.51 7.19 13.30
C PRO A 820 -2.85 7.10 11.80
N PRO A 821 -2.74 8.20 11.04
CA PRO A 821 -2.79 8.12 9.58
C PRO A 821 -1.52 7.37 9.08
N PRO A 822 -1.63 6.59 7.98
CA PRO A 822 -0.51 5.83 7.40
C PRO A 822 0.50 6.71 6.64
N ALA A 823 0.70 7.96 7.08
CA ALA A 823 1.56 8.93 6.41
C ALA A 823 3.06 8.73 6.71
N ARG A 824 3.92 9.13 5.76
CA ARG A 824 5.37 9.18 5.89
C ARG A 824 5.90 10.61 5.80
N GLY A 825 6.56 11.05 6.87
CA GLY A 825 7.21 12.36 6.95
C GLY A 825 6.32 13.46 7.54
N GLU A 826 6.96 14.42 8.20
CA GLU A 826 6.26 15.41 9.04
C GLU A 826 5.32 16.33 8.25
N VAL A 827 5.70 16.73 7.04
CA VAL A 827 4.87 17.58 6.18
C VAL A 827 3.60 16.85 5.73
N ALA A 828 3.69 15.55 5.43
CA ALA A 828 2.55 14.73 5.06
C ALA A 828 1.55 14.61 6.22
N PHE A 829 2.02 14.38 7.45
CA PHE A 829 1.17 14.40 8.65
C PHE A 829 0.49 15.75 8.87
N GLN A 830 1.20 16.87 8.65
CA GLN A 830 0.62 18.20 8.82
C GLN A 830 -0.48 18.48 7.79
N ILE A 831 -0.25 18.11 6.53
CA ILE A 831 -1.24 18.28 5.45
C ILE A 831 -2.46 17.41 5.71
N ASP A 832 -2.29 16.13 6.04
CA ASP A 832 -3.41 15.23 6.41
C ASP A 832 -4.25 15.83 7.53
N ASN A 833 -3.61 16.30 8.60
CA ASN A 833 -4.32 16.88 9.74
C ASN A 833 -5.12 18.14 9.33
N ILE A 834 -4.53 19.04 8.54
CA ILE A 834 -5.20 20.27 8.06
C ILE A 834 -6.38 19.91 7.15
N VAL A 835 -6.16 19.08 6.14
CA VAL A 835 -7.16 18.73 5.13
C VAL A 835 -8.29 17.89 5.74
N PHE A 836 -7.99 17.01 6.70
CA PHE A 836 -8.98 16.28 7.48
C PHE A 836 -9.96 17.23 8.21
N TYR A 837 -9.44 18.22 8.94
CA TYR A 837 -10.29 19.20 9.63
C TYR A 837 -11.04 20.10 8.64
N LEU A 838 -10.40 20.57 7.56
CA LEU A 838 -11.07 21.39 6.55
C LEU A 838 -12.24 20.64 5.90
N ALA A 839 -12.03 19.40 5.47
CA ALA A 839 -13.09 18.56 4.88
C ALA A 839 -14.23 18.30 5.88
N GLY A 840 -13.91 18.03 7.14
CA GLY A 840 -14.90 17.87 8.21
C GLY A 840 -15.71 19.13 8.46
N ILE A 841 -15.06 20.28 8.64
CA ILE A 841 -15.72 21.58 8.84
C ILE A 841 -16.59 21.93 7.64
N GLY A 842 -16.09 21.74 6.42
CA GLY A 842 -16.83 21.97 5.18
C GLY A 842 -18.09 21.11 5.10
N LEU A 843 -17.98 19.81 5.39
CA LEU A 843 -19.12 18.90 5.44
C LEU A 843 -20.16 19.33 6.48
N LEU A 844 -19.73 19.69 7.69
CA LEU A 844 -20.64 20.10 8.76
C LEU A 844 -21.36 21.40 8.43
N LEU A 845 -20.64 22.42 7.98
CA LEU A 845 -21.24 23.70 7.58
C LEU A 845 -22.24 23.53 6.44
N LEU A 846 -21.91 22.74 5.41
CA LEU A 846 -22.82 22.43 4.32
C LEU A 846 -24.05 21.65 4.83
N SER A 847 -23.84 20.64 5.68
CA SER A 847 -24.93 19.82 6.21
C SER A 847 -25.89 20.67 7.03
N PHE A 848 -25.39 21.49 7.95
CA PHE A 848 -26.23 22.40 8.74
C PHE A 848 -26.89 23.47 7.89
N TYR A 849 -26.23 23.97 6.85
CA TYR A 849 -26.85 24.90 5.90
C TYR A 849 -28.06 24.26 5.21
N VAL A 850 -27.92 23.04 4.71
CA VAL A 850 -29.00 22.33 4.01
C VAL A 850 -30.11 21.93 4.98
N VAL A 851 -29.76 21.42 6.15
CA VAL A 851 -30.73 21.05 7.19
C VAL A 851 -31.51 22.28 7.68
N ASP A 852 -30.86 23.43 7.91
CA ASP A 852 -31.53 24.70 8.24
C ASP A 852 -32.50 25.10 7.14
N ALA A 853 -32.07 25.05 5.88
CA ALA A 853 -32.93 25.36 4.74
C ALA A 853 -34.16 24.43 4.67
N ILE A 854 -33.99 23.13 4.89
CA ILE A 854 -35.07 22.15 4.89
C ILE A 854 -36.02 22.35 6.08
N GLN A 855 -35.50 22.53 7.29
CA GLN A 855 -36.30 22.73 8.50
C GLN A 855 -37.08 24.04 8.48
N LEU A 856 -36.46 25.14 8.03
CA LEU A 856 -37.14 26.43 7.86
C LEU A 856 -38.35 26.29 6.92
N ASN A 857 -38.22 25.53 5.83
CA ASN A 857 -39.33 25.24 4.93
C ASN A 857 -40.37 24.32 5.57
N SER A 858 -39.97 23.30 6.33
CA SER A 858 -40.91 22.42 7.04
C SER A 858 -41.77 23.21 8.05
N ASN A 859 -41.16 24.13 8.79
CA ASN A 859 -41.88 24.97 9.76
C ASN A 859 -42.81 25.97 9.05
N PHE A 860 -42.37 26.53 7.93
CA PHE A 860 -43.18 27.39 7.07
C PHE A 860 -44.41 26.66 6.49
N ILE A 861 -44.27 25.41 6.05
CA ILE A 861 -45.39 24.59 5.54
C ILE A 861 -46.45 24.34 6.61
N ARG A 862 -46.03 24.04 7.85
CA ARG A 862 -46.95 23.78 8.97
C ARG A 862 -47.81 24.99 9.33
N MET A 863 -47.42 26.20 8.95
CA MET A 863 -48.20 27.42 9.17
C MET A 863 -49.37 27.56 8.18
N PHE A 864 -49.20 27.17 6.91
CA PHE A 864 -50.27 27.29 5.90
C PHE A 864 -51.50 26.45 6.27
N GLY A 865 -51.31 25.26 6.85
CA GLY A 865 -52.42 24.39 7.24
C GLY A 865 -53.22 24.83 8.47
N ARG A 866 -52.98 26.01 9.07
CA ARG A 866 -53.66 26.47 10.30
C ARG A 866 -54.20 27.91 10.26
N GLU A 867 -53.56 28.84 9.53
CA GLU A 867 -53.72 30.28 9.83
C GLU A 867 -53.87 31.23 8.61
N VAL A 868 -53.59 30.79 7.37
CA VAL A 868 -53.57 31.68 6.18
C VAL A 868 -54.89 31.58 5.40
N THR A 869 -55.52 32.71 5.08
CA THR A 869 -56.81 32.71 4.34
C THR A 869 -56.96 33.82 3.30
N LYS A 870 -55.95 34.69 3.14
CA LYS A 870 -56.00 35.84 2.22
C LYS A 870 -54.81 35.80 1.25
N TRP A 871 -55.13 35.93 -0.04
CA TRP A 871 -54.17 35.97 -1.14
C TRP A 871 -54.32 37.30 -1.90
N GLY A 872 -53.27 37.77 -2.57
CA GLY A 872 -53.31 39.04 -3.33
C GLY A 872 -54.38 39.01 -4.43
N ARG A 873 -55.07 40.14 -4.67
CA ARG A 873 -56.20 40.23 -5.61
C ARG A 873 -55.84 39.76 -7.02
N GLU A 874 -54.62 40.04 -7.49
CA GLU A 874 -54.16 39.62 -8.83
C GLU A 874 -54.03 38.10 -8.99
N VAL A 875 -53.70 37.36 -7.93
CA VAL A 875 -53.57 35.89 -7.97
C VAL A 875 -54.95 35.25 -8.05
N VAL A 876 -55.91 35.81 -7.31
CA VAL A 876 -57.31 35.39 -7.32
C VAL A 876 -57.93 35.65 -8.71
N ASP A 877 -57.60 36.78 -9.34
CA ASP A 877 -58.06 37.14 -10.69
C ASP A 877 -57.41 36.28 -11.79
N ARG A 878 -56.12 35.91 -11.68
CA ARG A 878 -55.49 34.97 -12.63
C ARG A 878 -56.05 33.55 -12.56
N SER A 879 -56.70 33.21 -11.45
CA SER A 879 -57.14 31.84 -11.14
C SER A 879 -58.64 31.67 -11.33
N HIS A 880 -59.29 32.54 -12.12
CA HIS A 880 -60.71 32.49 -12.42
C HIS A 880 -61.16 31.11 -12.95
N ARG A 881 -62.04 30.45 -12.19
CA ARG A 881 -62.76 29.22 -12.59
C ARG A 881 -64.23 29.55 -12.84
N ARG A 882 -64.92 28.72 -13.63
CA ARG A 882 -66.37 28.86 -13.90
C ARG A 882 -67.11 27.66 -13.33
N PRO A 883 -68.11 27.86 -12.44
CA PRO A 883 -68.54 29.11 -11.78
C PRO A 883 -67.50 29.67 -10.79
N PRO A 884 -67.55 30.96 -10.45
CA PRO A 884 -66.56 31.60 -9.59
C PRO A 884 -66.60 31.02 -8.17
N LEU A 885 -65.44 30.56 -7.71
CA LEU A 885 -65.20 30.12 -6.33
C LEU A 885 -64.85 31.33 -5.46
N THR A 886 -65.21 31.28 -4.18
CA THR A 886 -64.84 32.32 -3.20
C THR A 886 -63.35 32.25 -2.86
N GLU A 887 -62.76 33.38 -2.46
CA GLU A 887 -61.35 33.48 -2.08
C GLU A 887 -60.90 32.44 -1.04
N LYS A 888 -61.81 32.06 -0.12
CA LYS A 888 -61.57 31.01 0.89
C LYS A 888 -61.59 29.60 0.33
N GLU A 889 -62.34 29.34 -0.74
CA GLU A 889 -62.42 28.02 -1.38
C GLU A 889 -61.17 27.77 -2.24
N LEU A 890 -60.54 28.83 -2.74
CA LEU A 890 -59.34 28.75 -3.59
C LEU A 890 -58.03 28.82 -2.78
N SER A 891 -58.07 29.25 -1.51
CA SER A 891 -56.86 29.41 -0.69
C SER A 891 -56.09 28.10 -0.50
N ALA A 892 -56.79 27.00 -0.20
CA ALA A 892 -56.18 25.68 -0.01
C ALA A 892 -55.44 25.17 -1.28
N TYR A 893 -55.93 25.53 -2.47
CA TYR A 893 -55.28 25.20 -3.74
C TYR A 893 -53.98 26.01 -3.93
N HIS A 894 -54.03 27.32 -3.66
CA HIS A 894 -52.85 28.18 -3.75
C HIS A 894 -51.75 27.80 -2.75
N GLU A 895 -52.12 27.39 -1.54
CA GLU A 895 -51.17 26.90 -0.52
C GLU A 895 -50.37 25.69 -1.01
N ILE A 896 -51.05 24.70 -1.57
CA ILE A 896 -50.38 23.50 -2.09
C ILE A 896 -49.47 23.84 -3.26
N PHE A 897 -49.94 24.64 -4.22
CA PHE A 897 -49.14 24.98 -5.39
C PHE A 897 -47.91 25.83 -5.01
N PHE A 898 -48.08 26.77 -4.08
CA PHE A 898 -46.98 27.56 -3.52
C PHE A 898 -45.92 26.68 -2.85
N VAL A 899 -46.35 25.78 -1.97
CA VAL A 899 -45.46 24.84 -1.27
C VAL A 899 -44.78 23.90 -2.26
N ALA A 900 -45.47 23.42 -3.29
CA ALA A 900 -44.90 22.56 -4.31
C ALA A 900 -43.76 23.25 -5.06
N GLN A 901 -43.92 24.52 -5.45
CA GLN A 901 -42.89 25.29 -6.13
C GLN A 901 -41.67 25.60 -5.25
N ARG A 902 -41.90 25.91 -3.97
CA ARG A 902 -40.79 26.17 -3.05
C ARG A 902 -40.02 24.90 -2.73
N THR A 903 -40.72 23.81 -2.46
CA THR A 903 -40.10 22.52 -2.12
C THR A 903 -39.40 21.86 -3.30
N GLN A 904 -39.77 22.19 -4.54
CA GLN A 904 -39.08 21.72 -5.75
C GLN A 904 -37.59 22.08 -5.79
N VAL A 905 -37.21 23.23 -5.23
CA VAL A 905 -35.80 23.67 -5.17
C VAL A 905 -35.12 23.25 -3.86
N VAL A 906 -35.89 23.13 -2.77
CA VAL A 906 -35.37 22.80 -1.44
C VAL A 906 -35.10 21.31 -1.29
N ALA A 907 -35.99 20.44 -1.78
CA ALA A 907 -35.86 18.99 -1.61
C ALA A 907 -34.58 18.40 -2.24
N PRO A 908 -34.12 18.84 -3.43
CA PRO A 908 -32.87 18.37 -4.02
C PRO A 908 -31.59 18.79 -3.28
N LEU A 909 -31.64 19.77 -2.37
CA LEU A 909 -30.45 20.24 -1.66
C LEU A 909 -29.79 19.16 -0.80
N ILE A 910 -30.54 18.12 -0.40
CA ILE A 910 -30.02 16.99 0.37
C ILE A 910 -28.90 16.22 -0.35
N TRP A 911 -28.85 16.29 -1.67
CA TRP A 911 -27.77 15.66 -2.46
C TRP A 911 -26.40 16.23 -2.14
N TYR A 912 -26.31 17.52 -1.81
CA TYR A 912 -25.04 18.20 -1.64
C TYR A 912 -24.22 17.63 -0.47
N PRO A 913 -24.72 17.59 0.78
CA PRO A 913 -23.96 17.02 1.89
C PRO A 913 -23.74 15.51 1.75
N LEU A 914 -24.68 14.76 1.17
CA LEU A 914 -24.52 13.31 0.98
C LEU A 914 -23.46 12.97 -0.08
N LEU A 915 -23.33 13.77 -1.14
CA LEU A 915 -22.27 13.61 -2.14
C LEU A 915 -20.89 13.91 -1.53
N VAL A 916 -20.77 15.02 -0.79
CA VAL A 916 -19.50 15.37 -0.10
C VAL A 916 -19.14 14.31 0.93
N LEU A 917 -20.11 13.82 1.71
CA LEU A 917 -19.90 12.73 2.65
C LEU A 917 -19.43 11.46 1.95
N THR A 918 -20.06 11.09 0.82
CA THR A 918 -19.64 9.94 0.02
C THR A 918 -18.20 10.08 -0.40
N LEU A 919 -17.79 11.25 -0.93
CA LEU A 919 -16.42 11.49 -1.36
C LEU A 919 -15.41 11.34 -0.20
N ILE A 920 -15.74 11.84 1.00
CA ILE A 920 -14.91 11.69 2.20
C ILE A 920 -14.81 10.22 2.63
N VAL A 921 -15.90 9.47 2.52
CA VAL A 921 -15.91 8.02 2.82
C VAL A 921 -15.06 7.25 1.82
N VAL A 922 -15.20 7.54 0.52
CA VAL A 922 -14.39 6.95 -0.56
C VAL A 922 -12.92 7.31 -0.42
N ALA A 923 -12.60 8.51 0.06
CA ALA A 923 -11.23 8.93 0.31
C ALA A 923 -10.49 8.01 1.31
N ARG A 924 -11.20 7.29 2.18
CA ARG A 924 -10.62 6.32 3.12
C ARG A 924 -10.61 4.87 2.59
N ALA A 925 -10.70 4.67 1.28
CA ALA A 925 -10.58 3.33 0.69
C ALA A 925 -9.16 2.77 0.82
N SER A 926 -9.03 1.47 1.08
CA SER A 926 -7.73 0.79 1.20
C SER A 926 -6.99 0.63 -0.13
N ILE A 927 -7.59 1.07 -1.23
CA ILE A 927 -6.98 1.14 -2.56
C ILE A 927 -5.90 2.25 -2.59
N PHE A 928 -6.06 3.28 -1.77
CA PHE A 928 -5.12 4.41 -1.71
C PHE A 928 -4.00 4.15 -0.72
N ASP A 929 -4.36 3.82 0.52
CA ASP A 929 -3.44 3.51 1.61
C ASP A 929 -4.15 2.66 2.69
N ASN A 930 -3.44 2.17 3.71
CA ASN A 930 -4.01 1.35 4.79
C ASN A 930 -4.86 2.14 5.80
N TRP A 931 -5.93 2.77 5.31
CA TRP A 931 -6.90 3.48 6.14
C TRP A 931 -7.78 2.50 6.92
N THR A 932 -7.75 2.64 8.24
CA THR A 932 -8.66 1.94 9.15
C THR A 932 -9.97 2.73 9.36
N TRP A 933 -11.02 2.02 9.78
CA TRP A 933 -12.35 2.59 10.08
C TRP A 933 -12.59 2.64 11.59
N PRO A 934 -12.13 3.70 12.30
CA PRO A 934 -12.39 3.83 13.72
C PRO A 934 -13.87 4.10 13.98
N ALA A 935 -14.40 3.53 15.07
CA ALA A 935 -15.80 3.63 15.43
C ALA A 935 -16.28 5.10 15.56
N CYS A 936 -15.43 5.99 16.08
CA CYS A 936 -15.76 7.42 16.23
C CYS A 936 -16.14 8.09 14.90
N LEU A 937 -15.38 7.85 13.83
CA LEU A 937 -15.68 8.42 12.51
C LEU A 937 -16.97 7.85 11.94
N VAL A 938 -17.19 6.53 12.09
CA VAL A 938 -18.43 5.88 11.65
C VAL A 938 -19.63 6.51 12.36
N VAL A 939 -19.58 6.68 13.68
CA VAL A 939 -20.64 7.33 14.46
C VAL A 939 -20.91 8.76 13.98
N ILE A 940 -19.86 9.58 13.81
CA ILE A 940 -20.00 10.97 13.34
C ILE A 940 -20.65 11.02 11.95
N TYR A 941 -20.19 10.19 11.01
CA TYR A 941 -20.71 10.17 9.63
C TYR A 941 -22.15 9.65 9.56
N VAL A 942 -22.47 8.59 10.30
CA VAL A 942 -23.82 8.02 10.37
C VAL A 942 -24.80 9.02 10.97
N ILE A 943 -24.45 9.69 12.07
CA ILE A 943 -25.30 10.71 12.70
C ILE A 943 -25.51 11.90 11.75
N THR A 944 -24.45 12.36 11.07
CA THR A 944 -24.55 13.46 10.09
C THR A 944 -25.51 13.10 8.94
N ALA A 945 -25.38 11.89 8.38
CA ALA A 945 -26.25 11.39 7.33
C ALA A 945 -27.70 11.23 7.83
N ALA A 946 -27.89 10.62 9.00
CA ALA A 946 -29.20 10.39 9.61
C ALA A 946 -29.93 11.72 9.89
N TRP A 947 -29.22 12.75 10.32
CA TRP A 947 -29.79 14.09 10.53
C TRP A 947 -30.25 14.71 9.20
N ALA A 948 -29.41 14.67 8.16
CA ALA A 948 -29.79 15.17 6.84
C ALA A 948 -31.05 14.45 6.31
N VAL A 949 -31.07 13.12 6.35
CA VAL A 949 -32.22 12.30 5.91
C VAL A 949 -33.46 12.56 6.76
N GLY A 950 -33.32 12.60 8.08
CA GLY A 950 -34.41 12.88 9.01
C GLY A 950 -35.06 14.23 8.73
N SER A 951 -34.28 15.27 8.41
CA SER A 951 -34.81 16.58 8.05
C SER A 951 -35.67 16.55 6.78
N ALA A 952 -35.27 15.79 5.76
CA ALA A 952 -36.05 15.65 4.53
C ALA A 952 -37.34 14.83 4.74
N ILE A 953 -37.29 13.80 5.60
CA ILE A 953 -38.51 13.05 5.99
C ILE A 953 -39.49 13.99 6.71
N LEU A 954 -39.01 14.86 7.59
CA LEU A 954 -39.87 15.84 8.28
C LEU A 954 -40.50 16.84 7.32
N LEU A 955 -39.74 17.34 6.33
CA LEU A 955 -40.26 18.23 5.28
C LEU A 955 -41.39 17.56 4.50
N ARG A 956 -41.22 16.29 4.12
CA ARG A 956 -42.24 15.53 3.42
C ARG A 956 -43.48 15.30 4.28
N ARG A 957 -43.30 14.89 5.54
CA ARG A 957 -44.43 14.72 6.47
C ARG A 957 -45.23 16.01 6.63
N ALA A 958 -44.56 17.16 6.71
CA ALA A 958 -45.23 18.46 6.76
C ALA A 958 -46.03 18.76 5.48
N ALA A 959 -45.47 18.44 4.31
CA ALA A 959 -46.17 18.60 3.03
C ALA A 959 -47.39 17.67 2.92
N GLU A 960 -47.24 16.38 3.25
CA GLU A 960 -48.35 15.41 3.22
C GLU A 960 -49.47 15.78 4.20
N GLN A 961 -49.12 16.24 5.40
CA GLN A 961 -50.10 16.78 6.34
C GLN A 961 -50.87 17.97 5.76
N LEU A 962 -50.19 18.89 5.06
CA LEU A 962 -50.85 20.01 4.39
C LEU A 962 -51.80 19.52 3.27
N ARG A 963 -51.39 18.50 2.49
CA ARG A 963 -52.24 17.90 1.45
C ARG A 963 -53.51 17.30 2.04
N GLU A 964 -53.40 16.55 3.13
CA GLU A 964 -54.57 15.96 3.80
C GLU A 964 -55.51 17.04 4.35
N THR A 965 -54.98 18.08 4.99
CA THR A 965 -55.78 19.21 5.49
C THR A 965 -56.52 19.92 4.36
N ALA A 966 -55.81 20.28 3.29
CA ALA A 966 -56.41 20.96 2.13
C ALA A 966 -57.48 20.10 1.43
N LEU A 967 -57.26 18.78 1.27
CA LEU A 967 -58.27 17.88 0.71
C LEU A 967 -59.49 17.75 1.62
N ASN A 968 -59.30 17.75 2.95
CA ASN A 968 -60.41 17.72 3.90
C ASN A 968 -61.20 19.03 3.92
N ASP A 969 -60.53 20.18 3.77
CA ASP A 969 -61.18 21.48 3.66
C ASP A 969 -61.99 21.59 2.35
N LEU A 970 -61.41 21.16 1.21
CA LEU A 970 -62.13 21.10 -0.07
C LEU A 970 -63.31 20.11 -0.05
N ARG A 971 -63.16 18.95 0.61
CA ARG A 971 -64.28 18.03 0.86
C ARG A 971 -65.37 18.68 1.70
N ARG A 972 -65.00 19.44 2.73
CA ARG A 972 -65.94 20.17 3.58
C ARG A 972 -66.69 21.26 2.81
N PHE A 973 -65.99 22.03 1.98
CA PHE A 973 -66.61 23.02 1.10
C PHE A 973 -67.52 22.36 0.05
N ARG A 974 -67.13 21.20 -0.49
CA ARG A 974 -67.99 20.39 -1.38
C ARG A 974 -69.28 19.94 -0.69
N LEU A 975 -69.22 19.56 0.59
CA LEU A 975 -70.40 19.13 1.37
C LEU A 975 -71.32 20.31 1.74
N LEU A 976 -70.75 21.50 2.00
CA LEU A 976 -71.49 22.72 2.36
C LEU A 976 -72.05 23.47 1.13
N GLY A 977 -71.48 23.27 -0.05
CA GLY A 977 -71.96 23.85 -1.31
C GLY A 977 -73.21 23.13 -1.85
N GLN A 978 -74.40 23.50 -1.35
CA GLN A 978 -75.68 22.90 -1.76
C GLN A 978 -76.26 23.42 -3.09
N GLU A 979 -75.73 24.49 -3.71
CA GLU A 979 -76.50 25.24 -4.72
C GLU A 979 -76.16 25.01 -6.22
N SER A 980 -75.15 24.23 -6.62
CA SER A 980 -74.91 23.95 -8.06
C SER A 980 -74.06 22.71 -8.34
N GLU A 981 -74.50 21.85 -9.27
CA GLU A 981 -73.77 20.67 -9.75
C GLU A 981 -72.42 21.04 -10.40
N VAL A 982 -72.35 22.21 -11.06
CA VAL A 982 -71.15 22.72 -11.72
C VAL A 982 -70.07 23.12 -10.70
N LYS A 983 -70.45 23.63 -9.52
CA LYS A 983 -69.49 23.91 -8.42
C LYS A 983 -68.88 22.62 -7.85
N ARG A 984 -69.65 21.54 -7.78
CA ARG A 984 -69.15 20.24 -7.31
C ARG A 984 -68.12 19.65 -8.27
N GLN A 985 -68.35 19.77 -9.58
CA GLN A 985 -67.38 19.38 -10.61
C GLN A 985 -66.07 20.16 -10.48
N THR A 986 -66.12 21.48 -10.27
CA THR A 986 -64.89 22.27 -10.05
C THR A 986 -64.12 21.88 -8.78
N PHE A 987 -64.80 21.47 -7.70
CA PHE A 987 -64.11 20.94 -6.52
C PHE A 987 -63.50 19.57 -6.76
N ASP A 988 -64.15 18.72 -7.56
CA ASP A 988 -63.62 17.40 -7.94
C ASP A 988 -62.39 17.53 -8.85
N GLU A 989 -62.38 18.50 -9.77
CA GLU A 989 -61.21 18.88 -10.56
C GLU A 989 -60.04 19.34 -9.68
N LEU A 990 -60.29 20.26 -8.72
CA LEU A 990 -59.24 20.75 -7.80
C LEU A 990 -58.70 19.63 -6.91
N MET A 991 -59.58 18.76 -6.40
CA MET A 991 -59.16 17.59 -5.62
C MET A 991 -58.35 16.60 -6.46
N ALA A 992 -58.70 16.40 -7.74
CA ALA A 992 -57.92 15.57 -8.66
C ALA A 992 -56.54 16.19 -8.93
N GLU A 993 -56.47 17.50 -9.22
CA GLU A 993 -55.22 18.22 -9.47
C GLU A 993 -54.27 18.19 -8.26
N ILE A 994 -54.81 18.34 -7.03
CA ILE A 994 -54.02 18.23 -5.79
C ILE A 994 -53.53 16.80 -5.53
N ARG A 995 -54.36 15.78 -5.81
CA ARG A 995 -54.00 14.36 -5.67
C ARG A 995 -52.92 13.95 -6.66
N ASP A 996 -53.03 14.40 -7.91
CA ASP A 996 -52.10 14.05 -8.99
C ASP A 996 -50.83 14.92 -9.01
N LEU A 997 -50.73 15.91 -8.12
CA LEU A 997 -49.54 16.76 -8.00
C LEU A 997 -48.31 15.94 -7.54
N LYS A 998 -47.34 15.78 -8.43
CA LYS A 998 -46.08 15.02 -8.18
C LYS A 998 -44.85 15.91 -8.04
N THR A 999 -45.03 17.19 -7.72
CA THR A 999 -43.96 18.19 -7.73
C THR A 999 -43.40 18.45 -6.33
N GLY A 1000 -42.08 18.59 -6.21
CA GLY A 1000 -41.42 18.95 -4.96
C GLY A 1000 -41.60 17.91 -3.86
N ALA A 1001 -41.96 18.36 -2.65
CA ALA A 1001 -42.16 17.47 -1.51
C ALA A 1001 -43.36 16.52 -1.67
N PHE A 1002 -44.24 16.75 -2.64
CA PHE A 1002 -45.43 15.95 -2.92
C PHE A 1002 -45.20 14.76 -3.87
N ALA A 1003 -43.98 14.60 -4.39
CA ALA A 1003 -43.62 13.53 -5.31
C ALA A 1003 -43.76 12.11 -4.69
N PRO A 1004 -43.98 11.06 -5.51
CA PRO A 1004 -43.98 9.66 -5.06
C PRO A 1004 -42.66 9.27 -4.36
N LEU A 1005 -42.69 8.29 -3.45
CA LEU A 1005 -41.50 7.81 -2.71
C LEU A 1005 -40.29 7.56 -3.63
N SER A 1006 -40.47 6.88 -4.76
CA SER A 1006 -39.40 6.57 -5.71
C SER A 1006 -38.74 7.81 -6.34
N ASP A 1007 -39.48 8.92 -6.42
CA ASP A 1007 -39.05 10.16 -7.06
C ASP A 1007 -38.57 11.22 -6.08
N GLN A 1008 -38.65 10.93 -4.78
CA GLN A 1008 -38.16 11.81 -3.74
C GLN A 1008 -36.63 11.90 -3.77
N ALA A 1009 -36.14 13.14 -3.70
CA ALA A 1009 -34.71 13.42 -3.75
C ALA A 1009 -33.93 12.70 -2.65
N PHE A 1010 -34.47 12.57 -1.44
CA PHE A 1010 -33.77 11.92 -0.33
C PHE A 1010 -33.62 10.40 -0.52
N ILE A 1011 -34.59 9.72 -1.13
CA ILE A 1011 -34.50 8.26 -1.40
C ILE A 1011 -33.42 8.00 -2.43
N ARG A 1012 -33.43 8.77 -3.53
CA ARG A 1012 -32.39 8.67 -4.55
C ARG A 1012 -31.00 9.06 -4.01
N ALA A 1013 -30.94 10.07 -3.13
CA ALA A 1013 -29.70 10.53 -2.51
C ALA A 1013 -29.13 9.56 -1.46
N VAL A 1014 -29.93 8.67 -0.88
CA VAL A 1014 -29.45 7.59 0.02
C VAL A 1014 -29.01 6.36 -0.79
N LEU A 1015 -29.72 6.03 -1.87
CA LEU A 1015 -29.38 4.90 -2.73
C LEU A 1015 -28.06 5.11 -3.47
N PHE A 1016 -27.73 6.34 -3.87
CA PHE A 1016 -26.52 6.63 -4.63
C PHE A 1016 -25.21 6.38 -3.85
N PRO A 1017 -25.01 6.89 -2.61
CA PRO A 1017 -23.87 6.53 -1.77
C PRO A 1017 -23.77 5.03 -1.53
N GLY A 1018 -24.90 4.36 -1.25
CA GLY A 1018 -24.94 2.91 -1.07
C GLY A 1018 -24.48 2.15 -2.32
N ALA A 1019 -24.93 2.58 -3.51
CA ALA A 1019 -24.50 2.01 -4.78
C ALA A 1019 -23.02 2.29 -5.08
N ALA A 1020 -22.54 3.51 -4.80
CA ALA A 1020 -21.14 3.88 -4.99
C ALA A 1020 -20.21 3.09 -4.06
N LEU A 1021 -20.58 2.91 -2.79
CA LEU A 1021 -19.83 2.10 -1.83
C LEU A 1021 -19.88 0.61 -2.16
N GLY A 1022 -21.04 0.11 -2.61
CA GLY A 1022 -21.17 -1.27 -3.10
C GLY A 1022 -20.29 -1.53 -4.33
N LEU A 1023 -20.27 -0.61 -5.29
CA LEU A 1023 -19.39 -0.67 -6.46
C LEU A 1023 -17.91 -0.61 -6.08
N LEU A 1024 -17.54 0.21 -5.09
CA LEU A 1024 -16.17 0.26 -4.59
C LEU A 1024 -15.75 -1.02 -3.88
N ALA A 1025 -16.63 -1.62 -3.07
CA ALA A 1025 -16.37 -2.89 -2.42
C ALA A 1025 -16.20 -4.02 -3.46
N VAL A 1026 -17.01 -4.01 -4.52
CA VAL A 1026 -16.87 -4.93 -5.65
C VAL A 1026 -15.57 -4.65 -6.42
N SER A 1027 -15.27 -3.39 -6.75
CA SER A 1027 -14.03 -3.04 -7.45
C SER A 1027 -12.81 -3.41 -6.63
N GLN A 1028 -12.84 -3.18 -5.31
CA GLN A 1028 -11.75 -3.54 -4.41
C GLN A 1028 -11.53 -5.05 -4.41
N ARG A 1029 -12.58 -5.85 -4.21
CA ARG A 1029 -12.46 -7.32 -4.31
C ARG A 1029 -11.96 -7.78 -5.68
N LEU A 1030 -12.40 -7.14 -6.75
CA LEU A 1030 -11.92 -7.45 -8.09
C LEU A 1030 -10.44 -7.09 -8.26
N PHE A 1031 -10.01 -5.92 -7.79
CA PHE A 1031 -8.59 -5.53 -7.80
C PHE A 1031 -7.73 -6.37 -6.84
N ASP A 1032 -8.32 -6.98 -5.81
CA ASP A 1032 -7.59 -7.88 -4.93
C ASP A 1032 -7.46 -9.26 -5.62
N ILE A 1033 -8.49 -9.69 -6.38
CA ILE A 1033 -8.49 -10.90 -7.21
C ILE A 1033 -7.65 -10.78 -8.52
N PHE A 1034 -7.61 -9.60 -9.18
CA PHE A 1034 -7.08 -9.33 -10.54
C PHE A 1034 -6.18 -8.11 -10.66
#